data_AF-A0A1G2XX20-F1
#
_entry.id   AF-A0A1G2XX20-F1
#
_cell.length_a   1.000
_cell.length_b   1.000
_cell.length_c   1.000
_cell.angle_alpha   90.00
_cell.angle_beta   90.00
_cell.angle_gamma   90.00
#
_symmetry.space_group_name_H-M   'P 1'
#
loop_
_entity.id
_entity.type
_entity.pdbx_description
1 polymer ?
#
loop_
_entity_poly.entity_id
_entity_poly.type
_entity_poly.pdbx_seq_one_letter_code
_entity_poly.pdbx_strand_id
1 'polypeptide(L)'
;MLLILANLTQNLQAENVKLKYKPQEHIVLAQYGQNQFDVSTVFPELTFKDSNMPNSIPDIKTISSNLEKSKQMKVEFAPVALNGGQLYVTLCFEWSERESILRKWAELRITESNKPVILNEIILEKHSKSDIVHNFIVQFPQSFPVFFKACFAGIEFPVASTRAEGDFVLIGHRPGVKLEPGKLYESQKAVFGFTKEGDEIDAFKKYIAANHPQPHRIFTNYNFWFTLPPGFYTSQEVLSVMKSFEENLYKPYGVSIDAFVLDCPWSNPQSIWQVNSKAFPNGLGEMQAAANAMNSNLGIWISPSCYYSSAVDVAWAATNGYEVFDGPLYGPAGNQKPVQLCCMGGKKYGTEFREQLVRLVKQYNMKHIKIDGYSLTCPAANHGHEPGMYSAEAIAQSGINTFKAVREVEPDIWLEPTCFGNPSPWWLFYVNSVTGFFGDDSPWGRVPAPVYRESYTTARDYFNLQGAATCLVPIFAQEVLGITHQTSDDFTNDGVMTVLRGHDFLTLYMNPKFMDKRRWKTLADLISWARRNYDILQQTEIILPSDWQSGQMQFSAYSHSGKMPRQLYGYVHSLNDKCIIVLRNPWIACSHYKFKLNQNIGLNQKSGIFSIVSIYPEVRKYGENLRYGQDLEIPLAPYETLVLQIEKNQKTFDLPGVEDRNYLSIRNLKKTVCQEDDSTFEAHVQVDVDVNAPQSQLIVLLEGKKTPSKPDMQLTLNGKAVKLYSIKNAENTFPIVDPNETGWASSWAPIPESWRFMIADIGYEGGSIDLKFKTDPDCKKISAWIIAMKSENNDAKYPNMLPSPERIYLDSKVLIEDVSVAKTGL
;
A
#
# COMPACT_ATOMS: atom_id res chain seq x y z
N MET A 1 27.62 4.97 4.29
CA MET A 1 26.97 3.72 3.85
C MET A 1 27.16 2.57 4.83
N LEU A 2 28.39 2.18 5.24
CA LEU A 2 28.62 1.06 6.17
C LEU A 2 28.20 1.29 7.64
N LEU A 3 27.96 2.54 8.06
CA LEU A 3 27.50 2.88 9.41
C LEU A 3 25.95 2.85 9.58
N ILE A 4 25.17 2.66 8.51
CA ILE A 4 23.70 2.81 8.56
C ILE A 4 23.00 1.48 8.85
N LEU A 5 23.60 0.35 8.47
CA LEU A 5 23.18 -0.96 8.97
C LEU A 5 23.19 -0.98 10.51
N ALA A 6 24.08 -0.24 11.18
CA ALA A 6 24.18 -0.17 12.64
C ALA A 6 22.95 0.43 13.34
N ASN A 7 22.14 1.27 12.67
CA ASN A 7 20.97 1.91 13.29
C ASN A 7 19.66 1.15 13.05
N LEU A 8 19.54 0.39 11.95
CA LEU A 8 18.53 -0.67 11.84
C LEU A 8 18.90 -1.90 12.70
N THR A 9 20.17 -2.01 13.10
CA THR A 9 20.70 -3.03 14.00
C THR A 9 21.14 -2.46 15.35
N GLN A 10 20.34 -1.60 15.99
CA GLN A 10 20.30 -1.63 17.45
C GLN A 10 19.65 -2.95 17.91
N ASN A 11 20.39 -4.04 17.65
CA ASN A 11 20.22 -5.40 18.11
C ASN A 11 20.54 -5.46 19.60
N LEU A 12 19.79 -4.72 20.42
CA LEU A 12 19.76 -4.96 21.87
C LEU A 12 18.87 -6.18 22.21
N GLN A 13 18.23 -6.83 21.23
CA GLN A 13 17.34 -7.98 21.46
C GLN A 13 18.07 -9.34 21.44
N ALA A 14 19.09 -9.52 20.60
CA ALA A 14 19.75 -10.81 20.41
C ALA A 14 20.47 -11.36 21.67
N GLU A 15 21.11 -10.48 22.44
CA GLU A 15 21.87 -10.88 23.64
C GLU A 15 21.00 -11.44 24.78
N ASN A 16 19.67 -11.34 24.66
CA ASN A 16 18.73 -11.70 25.72
C ASN A 16 18.02 -13.04 25.52
N VAL A 17 18.22 -13.73 24.38
CA VAL A 17 17.60 -15.04 24.14
C VAL A 17 18.54 -16.17 24.57
N LYS A 18 18.08 -16.98 25.52
CA LYS A 18 18.77 -18.23 25.91
C LYS A 18 17.97 -19.42 25.40
N LEU A 19 18.58 -20.23 24.55
CA LEU A 19 18.00 -21.49 24.10
C LEU A 19 18.56 -22.63 24.94
N LYS A 20 17.71 -23.54 25.40
CA LYS A 20 18.12 -24.74 26.14
C LYS A 20 17.32 -25.93 25.65
N TYR A 21 18.02 -26.96 25.18
CA TYR A 21 17.36 -28.22 24.85
C TYR A 21 17.03 -29.01 26.13
N LYS A 22 15.80 -29.49 26.24
CA LYS A 22 15.32 -30.33 27.35
C LYS A 22 14.81 -31.67 26.82
N PRO A 23 15.65 -32.72 26.82
CA PRO A 23 15.30 -34.00 26.22
C PRO A 23 14.13 -34.70 26.88
N GLN A 24 13.98 -34.60 28.21
CA GLN A 24 12.89 -35.25 28.94
C GLN A 24 11.52 -34.62 28.66
N GLU A 25 11.52 -33.35 28.24
CA GLU A 25 10.31 -32.60 27.92
C GLU A 25 10.05 -32.57 26.39
N HIS A 26 10.98 -33.10 25.59
CA HIS A 26 10.96 -33.05 24.11
C HIS A 26 10.79 -31.63 23.55
N ILE A 27 11.51 -30.66 24.11
CA ILE A 27 11.45 -29.25 23.68
C ILE A 27 12.83 -28.60 23.61
N VAL A 28 12.91 -27.56 22.79
CA VAL A 28 13.87 -26.46 22.93
C VAL A 28 13.16 -25.34 23.66
N LEU A 29 13.57 -25.08 24.90
CA LEU A 29 13.09 -23.93 25.68
C LEU A 29 13.85 -22.68 25.24
N ALA A 30 13.13 -21.69 24.73
CA ALA A 30 13.63 -20.35 24.49
C ALA A 30 13.23 -19.41 25.63
N GLN A 31 14.18 -18.69 26.20
CA GLN A 31 13.94 -17.72 27.27
C GLN A 31 14.36 -16.32 26.82
N TYR A 32 13.42 -15.38 26.86
CA TYR A 32 13.66 -13.95 26.65
C TYR A 32 13.20 -13.17 27.88
N GLY A 33 14.16 -12.63 28.65
CA GLY A 33 13.86 -12.03 29.95
C GLY A 33 13.17 -13.02 30.90
N GLN A 34 11.94 -12.71 31.30
CA GLN A 34 11.09 -13.58 32.14
C GLN A 34 10.16 -14.48 31.33
N ASN A 35 10.03 -14.26 30.02
CA ASN A 35 9.16 -15.04 29.16
C ASN A 35 9.88 -16.30 28.67
N GLN A 36 9.10 -17.37 28.54
CA GLN A 36 9.54 -18.67 28.06
C GLN A 36 8.64 -19.12 26.91
N PHE A 37 9.23 -19.77 25.92
CA PHE A 37 8.52 -20.33 24.79
C PHE A 37 9.13 -21.69 24.45
N ASP A 38 8.28 -22.69 24.31
CA ASP A 38 8.71 -24.07 24.06
C ASP A 38 8.58 -24.37 22.57
N VAL A 39 9.66 -24.84 21.94
CA VAL A 39 9.61 -25.32 20.55
C VAL A 39 9.75 -26.84 20.57
N SER A 40 8.77 -27.56 20.04
CA SER A 40 8.74 -29.02 20.13
C SER A 40 9.90 -29.69 19.39
N THR A 41 10.42 -30.78 19.94
CA THR A 41 11.35 -31.70 19.26
C THR A 41 10.73 -33.07 19.01
N VAL A 42 9.41 -33.18 19.11
CA VAL A 42 8.68 -34.43 18.80
C VAL A 42 8.62 -34.65 17.28
N PHE A 43 8.39 -35.89 16.86
CA PHE A 43 8.24 -36.24 15.45
C PHE A 43 7.15 -35.38 14.78
N PRO A 44 7.40 -34.78 13.61
CA PRO A 44 6.42 -33.93 12.94
C PRO A 44 5.21 -34.74 12.47
N GLU A 45 4.01 -34.15 12.45
CA GLU A 45 2.84 -34.83 11.91
C GLU A 45 2.95 -34.84 10.37
N LEU A 46 2.97 -36.03 9.77
CA LEU A 46 3.15 -36.22 8.32
C LEU A 46 1.90 -36.87 7.72
N THR A 47 1.37 -36.28 6.66
CA THR A 47 0.23 -36.82 5.92
C THR A 47 0.67 -37.25 4.53
N PHE A 48 0.51 -38.53 4.20
CA PHE A 48 0.81 -39.09 2.89
C PHE A 48 -0.48 -39.40 2.12
N LYS A 49 -0.42 -39.31 0.80
CA LYS A 49 -1.51 -39.75 -0.07
C LYS A 49 -1.61 -41.28 -0.04
N ASP A 50 -2.83 -41.80 0.11
CA ASP A 50 -3.15 -43.23 0.06
C ASP A 50 -2.33 -44.11 1.03
N SER A 51 -1.75 -43.52 2.09
CA SER A 51 -0.86 -44.20 3.02
C SER A 51 -1.09 -43.66 4.43
N ASN A 52 -1.17 -44.55 5.42
CA ASN A 52 -1.31 -44.16 6.82
C ASN A 52 0.04 -44.24 7.54
N MET A 53 0.36 -43.21 8.30
CA MET A 53 1.45 -43.28 9.27
C MET A 53 1.06 -44.23 10.42
N PRO A 54 2.02 -44.96 11.01
CA PRO A 54 1.73 -45.73 12.22
C PRO A 54 1.32 -44.81 13.37
N ASN A 55 0.42 -45.32 14.22
CA ASN A 55 -0.19 -44.56 15.32
C ASN A 55 0.79 -44.21 16.47
N SER A 56 1.98 -44.82 16.48
CA SER A 56 3.00 -44.58 17.51
C SER A 56 4.04 -43.57 17.03
N ILE A 57 4.33 -42.58 17.88
CA ILE A 57 5.46 -41.66 17.67
C ILE A 57 6.76 -42.48 17.75
N PRO A 58 7.65 -42.40 16.75
CA PRO A 58 8.92 -43.13 16.78
C PRO A 58 9.87 -42.56 17.83
N ASP A 59 10.67 -43.43 18.44
CA ASP A 59 11.68 -43.05 19.42
C ASP A 59 12.77 -42.16 18.81
N ILE A 60 13.32 -41.25 19.61
CA ILE A 60 14.54 -40.51 19.23
C ILE A 60 15.72 -41.47 19.28
N LYS A 61 16.39 -41.66 18.14
CA LYS A 61 17.56 -42.53 17.99
C LYS A 61 18.85 -41.81 18.38
N THR A 62 19.06 -40.62 17.82
CA THR A 62 20.24 -39.81 18.08
C THR A 62 19.89 -38.33 18.15
N ILE A 63 20.70 -37.59 18.89
CA ILE A 63 20.69 -36.13 18.88
C ILE A 63 22.13 -35.72 18.62
N SER A 64 22.33 -34.99 17.53
CA SER A 64 23.65 -34.49 17.17
C SER A 64 23.69 -32.98 17.32
N SER A 65 24.90 -32.46 17.57
CA SER A 65 25.18 -31.04 17.82
C SER A 65 24.44 -30.46 19.05
N ASN A 66 24.71 -29.20 19.41
CA ASN A 66 24.13 -28.57 20.59
C ASN A 66 23.76 -27.11 20.25
N LEU A 67 22.48 -26.79 20.30
CA LEU A 67 21.96 -25.48 19.93
C LEU A 67 22.61 -24.31 20.70
N GLU A 68 23.00 -24.52 21.96
CA GLU A 68 23.71 -23.52 22.77
C GLU A 68 25.12 -23.24 22.24
N LYS A 69 25.83 -24.28 21.75
CA LYS A 69 27.25 -24.23 21.39
C LYS A 69 27.49 -24.07 19.89
N SER A 70 26.88 -24.93 19.08
CA SER A 70 27.05 -24.96 17.62
C SER A 70 25.97 -24.20 16.87
N LYS A 71 24.98 -23.64 17.58
CA LYS A 71 23.81 -22.94 17.00
C LYS A 71 22.97 -23.80 16.06
N GLN A 72 23.22 -25.09 16.04
CA GLN A 72 22.50 -26.09 15.28
C GLN A 72 22.25 -27.31 16.17
N MET A 73 21.15 -28.01 15.92
CA MET A 73 20.79 -29.27 16.56
C MET A 73 20.02 -30.14 15.56
N LYS A 74 20.27 -31.45 15.56
CA LYS A 74 19.47 -32.43 14.81
C LYS A 74 18.95 -33.51 15.73
N VAL A 75 17.69 -33.87 15.56
CA VAL A 75 16.99 -34.95 16.27
C VAL A 75 16.60 -36.01 15.25
N GLU A 76 17.28 -37.15 15.28
CA GLU A 76 17.04 -38.27 14.38
C GLU A 76 16.10 -39.28 15.03
N PHE A 77 15.04 -39.66 14.33
CA PHE A 77 14.06 -40.63 14.81
C PHE A 77 14.36 -42.05 14.32
N ALA A 78 13.84 -43.05 15.02
CA ALA A 78 13.80 -44.41 14.53
C ALA A 78 13.04 -44.48 13.19
N PRO A 79 13.47 -45.32 12.23
CA PRO A 79 12.79 -45.43 10.94
C PRO A 79 11.35 -45.89 11.08
N VAL A 80 10.47 -45.34 10.24
CA VAL A 80 9.04 -45.62 10.25
C VAL A 80 8.66 -46.43 9.02
N ALA A 81 7.99 -47.56 9.20
CA ALA A 81 7.50 -48.35 8.07
C ALA A 81 6.46 -47.55 7.25
N LEU A 82 6.69 -47.43 5.94
CA LEU A 82 5.80 -46.72 5.02
C LEU A 82 5.79 -47.42 3.65
N ASN A 83 4.62 -47.92 3.24
CA ASN A 83 4.39 -48.60 1.94
C ASN A 83 5.46 -49.64 1.55
N GLY A 84 5.88 -50.46 2.51
CA GLY A 84 6.87 -51.53 2.26
C GLY A 84 8.33 -51.07 2.24
N GLY A 85 8.61 -49.80 2.54
CA GLY A 85 9.95 -49.29 2.83
C GLY A 85 10.05 -48.64 4.21
N GLN A 86 11.15 -47.91 4.43
CA GLN A 86 11.48 -47.23 5.68
C GLN A 86 11.62 -45.72 5.45
N LEU A 87 10.83 -44.92 6.15
CA LEU A 87 10.93 -43.47 6.21
C LEU A 87 11.88 -43.06 7.34
N TYR A 88 12.94 -42.36 6.97
CA TYR A 88 13.86 -41.69 7.88
C TYR A 88 13.46 -40.23 7.97
N VAL A 89 13.36 -39.73 9.20
CA VAL A 89 13.07 -38.32 9.47
C VAL A 89 14.11 -37.80 10.45
N THR A 90 14.63 -36.62 10.13
CA THR A 90 15.49 -35.84 11.02
C THR A 90 14.88 -34.46 11.17
N LEU A 91 14.62 -34.03 12.41
CA LEU A 91 14.28 -32.64 12.70
C LEU A 91 15.55 -31.84 12.90
N CYS A 92 15.67 -30.74 12.17
CA CYS A 92 16.82 -29.86 12.16
C CYS A 92 16.43 -28.50 12.75
N PHE A 93 17.34 -27.92 13.53
CA PHE A 93 17.20 -26.63 14.19
C PHE A 93 18.41 -25.76 13.93
N GLU A 94 18.19 -24.46 13.70
CA GLU A 94 19.25 -23.46 13.52
C GLU A 94 18.89 -22.15 14.22
N TRP A 95 19.79 -21.67 15.08
CA TRP A 95 19.66 -20.38 15.77
C TRP A 95 20.50 -19.30 15.09
N SER A 96 19.84 -18.22 14.68
CA SER A 96 20.48 -17.01 14.18
C SER A 96 20.47 -15.94 15.27
N GLU A 97 21.61 -15.71 15.93
CA GLU A 97 21.75 -14.62 16.90
C GLU A 97 21.48 -13.26 16.26
N ARG A 98 21.99 -13.04 15.05
CA ARG A 98 21.85 -11.77 14.33
C ARG A 98 20.39 -11.41 14.08
N GLU A 99 19.57 -12.40 13.73
CA GLU A 99 18.14 -12.19 13.42
C GLU A 99 17.25 -12.40 14.65
N SER A 100 17.77 -13.01 15.73
CA SER A 100 16.99 -13.52 16.86
C SER A 100 15.91 -14.53 16.44
N ILE A 101 16.23 -15.38 15.46
CA ILE A 101 15.32 -16.37 14.87
C ILE A 101 15.82 -17.78 15.09
N LEU A 102 14.94 -18.65 15.61
CA LEU A 102 15.11 -20.10 15.59
C LEU A 102 14.37 -20.67 14.39
N ARG A 103 15.07 -21.39 13.52
CA ARG A 103 14.50 -22.14 12.39
C ARG A 103 14.38 -23.61 12.76
N LYS A 104 13.28 -24.25 12.34
CA LYS A 104 12.98 -25.69 12.51
C LYS A 104 12.48 -26.27 11.20
N TRP A 105 13.00 -27.41 10.76
CA TRP A 105 12.54 -28.11 9.55
C TRP A 105 12.77 -29.61 9.64
N ALA A 106 12.20 -30.37 8.71
CA ALA A 106 12.34 -31.80 8.62
C ALA A 106 13.11 -32.22 7.34
N GLU A 107 14.07 -33.11 7.51
CA GLU A 107 14.74 -33.85 6.43
C GLU A 107 14.11 -35.25 6.35
N LEU A 108 13.54 -35.61 5.19
CA LEU A 108 12.84 -36.88 4.96
C LEU A 108 13.54 -37.69 3.88
N ARG A 109 13.71 -38.99 4.10
CA ARG A 109 14.23 -39.93 3.08
C ARG A 109 13.57 -41.28 3.21
N ILE A 110 13.10 -41.83 2.09
CA ILE A 110 12.54 -43.18 2.06
C ILE A 110 13.57 -44.13 1.49
N THR A 111 13.85 -45.24 2.17
CA THR A 111 14.70 -46.32 1.68
C THR A 111 13.93 -47.63 1.68
N GLU A 112 14.54 -48.69 1.14
CA GLU A 112 13.96 -50.05 1.15
C GLU A 112 12.59 -50.15 0.43
N SER A 113 12.22 -49.14 -0.33
CA SER A 113 11.06 -49.12 -1.23
C SER A 113 11.54 -48.92 -2.67
N ASN A 114 10.82 -49.50 -3.63
CA ASN A 114 10.97 -49.20 -5.06
C ASN A 114 9.85 -48.28 -5.58
N LYS A 115 8.91 -47.88 -4.71
CA LYS A 115 7.78 -47.03 -5.06
C LYS A 115 7.89 -45.67 -4.37
N PRO A 116 7.69 -44.58 -5.12
CA PRO A 116 7.57 -43.26 -4.53
C PRO A 116 6.25 -43.11 -3.78
N VAL A 117 6.22 -42.17 -2.84
CA VAL A 117 5.00 -41.78 -2.10
C VAL A 117 4.80 -40.27 -2.23
N ILE A 118 3.56 -39.81 -2.09
CA ILE A 118 3.23 -38.39 -2.17
C ILE A 118 3.03 -37.86 -0.74
N LEU A 119 3.82 -36.86 -0.37
CA LEU A 119 3.70 -36.14 0.88
C LEU A 119 2.76 -34.95 0.70
N ASN A 120 1.60 -35.02 1.35
CA ASN A 120 0.55 -34.01 1.25
C ASN A 120 0.76 -32.86 2.24
N GLU A 121 1.10 -33.15 3.49
CA GLU A 121 1.22 -32.15 4.55
C GLU A 121 2.29 -32.52 5.56
N ILE A 122 2.96 -31.48 6.08
CA ILE A 122 3.89 -31.55 7.20
C ILE A 122 3.45 -30.49 8.22
N ILE A 123 3.09 -30.91 9.43
CA ILE A 123 2.92 -30.02 10.58
C ILE A 123 4.20 -30.07 11.40
N LEU A 124 4.91 -28.95 11.44
CA LEU A 124 6.17 -28.82 12.16
C LEU A 124 5.94 -28.44 13.62
N GLU A 125 4.90 -27.66 13.93
CA GLU A 125 4.64 -27.18 15.28
C GLU A 125 3.14 -27.12 15.59
N LYS A 126 2.82 -27.31 16.88
CA LYS A 126 1.46 -27.30 17.39
C LYS A 126 1.43 -26.62 18.75
N HIS A 127 0.63 -25.56 18.87
CA HIS A 127 0.45 -24.82 20.12
C HIS A 127 -1.03 -24.73 20.47
N SER A 128 -1.33 -24.47 21.75
CA SER A 128 -2.70 -24.19 22.15
C SER A 128 -3.16 -22.88 21.51
N LYS A 129 -4.39 -22.86 21.01
CA LYS A 129 -5.02 -21.65 20.49
C LYS A 129 -5.20 -20.59 21.58
N SER A 130 -5.28 -21.00 22.85
CA SER A 130 -5.35 -20.09 24.00
C SER A 130 -4.10 -19.23 24.18
N ASP A 131 -2.98 -19.63 23.58
CA ASP A 131 -1.68 -18.98 23.80
C ASP A 131 -1.43 -17.82 22.83
N ILE A 132 -2.34 -17.64 21.86
CA ILE A 132 -2.27 -16.57 20.86
C ILE A 132 -2.64 -15.24 21.49
N VAL A 133 -1.80 -14.22 21.27
CA VAL A 133 -1.96 -12.88 21.85
C VAL A 133 -2.45 -11.84 20.86
N HIS A 134 -2.37 -12.12 19.54
CA HIS A 134 -2.92 -11.27 18.48
C HIS A 134 -3.75 -12.08 17.49
N ASN A 135 -4.81 -11.49 16.94
CA ASN A 135 -5.53 -12.12 15.82
C ASN A 135 -4.56 -12.39 14.67
N PHE A 136 -4.57 -13.60 14.14
CA PHE A 136 -3.75 -13.97 13.00
C PHE A 136 -4.59 -14.21 11.75
N ILE A 137 -3.99 -13.98 10.60
CA ILE A 137 -4.65 -14.06 9.30
C ILE A 137 -4.58 -15.50 8.81
N VAL A 138 -5.72 -16.08 8.42
CA VAL A 138 -5.79 -17.38 7.75
C VAL A 138 -6.37 -17.16 6.36
N GLN A 139 -5.50 -17.18 5.34
CA GLN A 139 -5.91 -17.00 3.95
C GLN A 139 -5.13 -17.97 3.06
N PHE A 140 -5.64 -19.19 2.95
CA PHE A 140 -5.02 -20.22 2.14
C PHE A 140 -4.97 -19.81 0.64
N PRO A 141 -3.85 -20.01 -0.07
CA PRO A 141 -2.61 -20.68 0.35
C PRO A 141 -1.54 -19.76 0.96
N GLN A 142 -1.80 -18.46 1.12
CA GLN A 142 -0.79 -17.49 1.56
C GLN A 142 -0.41 -17.68 3.04
N SER A 143 0.88 -17.58 3.32
CA SER A 143 1.43 -17.75 4.66
C SER A 143 1.36 -16.46 5.47
N PHE A 144 0.89 -16.54 6.72
CA PHE A 144 0.93 -15.45 7.70
C PHE A 144 1.49 -15.95 9.04
N PRO A 145 2.14 -15.07 9.84
CA PRO A 145 2.63 -15.46 11.14
C PRO A 145 1.49 -15.61 12.15
N VAL A 146 1.75 -16.40 13.18
CA VAL A 146 0.98 -16.52 14.41
C VAL A 146 1.76 -15.80 15.51
N PHE A 147 1.07 -15.12 16.41
CA PHE A 147 1.71 -14.38 17.49
C PHE A 147 1.32 -14.96 18.84
N PHE A 148 2.35 -15.36 19.59
CA PHE A 148 2.28 -15.82 20.97
C PHE A 148 2.89 -14.76 21.87
N LYS A 149 2.71 -14.90 23.19
CA LYS A 149 3.35 -14.01 24.14
C LYS A 149 4.87 -13.94 23.91
N ALA A 150 5.40 -12.75 23.61
CA ALA A 150 6.82 -12.51 23.38
C ALA A 150 7.46 -13.32 22.22
N CYS A 151 6.66 -13.86 21.30
CA CYS A 151 7.16 -14.65 20.16
C CYS A 151 6.24 -14.54 18.95
N PHE A 152 6.79 -14.39 17.75
CA PHE A 152 6.06 -14.70 16.51
C PHE A 152 6.54 -16.03 15.94
N ALA A 153 5.66 -16.75 15.22
CA ALA A 153 6.02 -17.98 14.55
C ALA A 153 5.30 -18.15 13.21
N GLY A 154 5.84 -18.94 12.30
CA GLY A 154 5.21 -19.20 10.99
C GLY A 154 6.08 -20.01 10.07
N ILE A 155 5.65 -20.23 8.83
CA ILE A 155 6.48 -20.87 7.79
C ILE A 155 7.17 -19.77 6.98
N GLU A 156 8.51 -19.81 6.92
CA GLU A 156 9.39 -18.91 6.16
C GLU A 156 9.30 -19.16 4.65
N PHE A 157 8.07 -19.10 4.13
CA PHE A 157 7.74 -19.26 2.71
C PHE A 157 6.43 -18.53 2.41
N PRO A 158 6.21 -17.98 1.19
CA PRO A 158 5.02 -17.18 0.91
C PRO A 158 3.70 -17.95 0.92
N VAL A 159 3.76 -19.28 0.88
CA VAL A 159 2.58 -20.15 0.99
C VAL A 159 2.77 -21.18 2.10
N ALA A 160 1.69 -21.50 2.80
CA ALA A 160 1.70 -22.42 3.94
C ALA A 160 0.30 -23.01 4.19
N SER A 161 0.20 -23.89 5.19
CA SER A 161 -1.08 -24.43 5.70
C SER A 161 -1.33 -24.10 7.18
N THR A 162 -0.64 -23.07 7.71
CA THR A 162 -0.84 -22.56 9.07
C THR A 162 -2.30 -22.20 9.32
N ARG A 163 -2.89 -22.79 10.37
CA ARG A 163 -4.33 -22.67 10.67
C ARG A 163 -4.65 -23.00 12.12
N ALA A 164 -5.82 -22.56 12.58
CA ALA A 164 -6.43 -23.08 13.80
C ALA A 164 -7.29 -24.31 13.46
N GLU A 165 -7.15 -25.38 14.25
CA GLU A 165 -7.90 -26.62 14.11
C GLU A 165 -8.19 -27.19 15.51
N GLY A 166 -9.47 -27.24 15.89
CA GLY A 166 -9.87 -27.53 17.27
C GLY A 166 -9.28 -26.51 18.26
N ASP A 167 -8.68 -27.01 19.34
CA ASP A 167 -8.04 -26.20 20.38
C ASP A 167 -6.58 -25.86 20.07
N PHE A 168 -6.10 -26.20 18.87
CA PHE A 168 -4.71 -26.02 18.48
C PHE A 168 -4.55 -25.04 17.33
N VAL A 169 -3.38 -24.42 17.27
CA VAL A 169 -2.86 -23.79 16.05
C VAL A 169 -1.70 -24.62 15.54
N LEU A 170 -1.80 -24.95 14.26
CA LEU A 170 -0.87 -25.79 13.52
C LEU A 170 0.01 -24.88 12.66
N ILE A 171 1.32 -25.05 12.74
CA ILE A 171 2.30 -24.39 11.86
C ILE A 171 2.86 -25.46 10.95
N GLY A 172 2.50 -25.37 9.67
CA GLY A 172 2.79 -26.42 8.70
C GLY A 172 2.62 -25.95 7.26
N HIS A 173 2.98 -26.82 6.33
CA HIS A 173 2.89 -26.55 4.90
C HIS A 173 2.47 -27.81 4.13
N ARG A 174 2.09 -27.64 2.86
CA ARG A 174 1.48 -28.67 2.00
C ARG A 174 2.28 -28.84 0.71
N PRO A 175 3.39 -29.60 0.75
CA PRO A 175 4.32 -29.63 -0.36
C PRO A 175 3.79 -30.35 -1.60
N GLY A 176 2.82 -31.27 -1.44
CA GLY A 176 2.25 -31.99 -2.58
C GLY A 176 3.30 -32.73 -3.41
N VAL A 177 4.38 -33.18 -2.78
CA VAL A 177 5.60 -33.61 -3.47
C VAL A 177 5.72 -35.12 -3.49
N LYS A 178 6.21 -35.64 -4.61
CA LYS A 178 6.54 -37.04 -4.78
C LYS A 178 7.94 -37.33 -4.22
N LEU A 179 8.01 -38.07 -3.12
CA LEU A 179 9.27 -38.53 -2.53
C LEU A 179 9.77 -39.77 -3.27
N GLU A 180 10.86 -39.63 -4.02
CA GLU A 180 11.52 -40.74 -4.70
C GLU A 180 12.43 -41.52 -3.72
N PRO A 181 12.42 -42.87 -3.75
CA PRO A 181 13.30 -43.66 -2.88
C PRO A 181 14.78 -43.28 -3.03
N GLY A 182 15.48 -43.19 -1.89
CA GLY A 182 16.89 -42.82 -1.79
C GLY A 182 17.17 -41.32 -1.86
N LYS A 183 16.20 -40.48 -2.25
CA LYS A 183 16.39 -39.02 -2.30
C LYS A 183 16.01 -38.37 -0.98
N LEU A 184 16.81 -37.40 -0.57
CA LEU A 184 16.51 -36.52 0.57
C LEU A 184 15.54 -35.44 0.10
N TYR A 185 14.51 -35.19 0.88
CA TYR A 185 13.62 -34.05 0.78
C TYR A 185 13.75 -33.20 2.03
N GLU A 186 13.81 -31.89 1.86
CA GLU A 186 13.90 -30.92 2.95
C GLU A 186 12.61 -30.10 2.96
N SER A 187 11.94 -30.03 4.12
CA SER A 187 10.70 -29.29 4.29
C SER A 187 10.93 -27.78 4.22
N GLN A 188 9.84 -27.01 4.11
CA GLN A 188 9.91 -25.58 4.41
C GLN A 188 10.26 -25.38 5.90
N LYS A 189 10.78 -24.21 6.26
CA LYS A 189 11.23 -23.92 7.63
C LYS A 189 10.12 -23.24 8.43
N ALA A 190 9.82 -23.77 9.61
CA ALA A 190 9.14 -23.01 10.64
C ALA A 190 10.15 -22.05 11.31
N VAL A 191 9.75 -20.81 11.54
CA VAL A 191 10.53 -19.78 12.23
C VAL A 191 9.87 -19.39 13.54
N PHE A 192 10.69 -19.05 14.53
CA PHE A 192 10.29 -18.52 15.82
C PHE A 192 11.17 -17.31 16.14
N GLY A 193 10.55 -16.12 16.24
CA GLY A 193 11.24 -14.88 16.56
C GLY A 193 10.84 -14.35 17.92
N PHE A 194 11.83 -14.21 18.79
CA PHE A 194 11.63 -13.84 20.20
C PHE A 194 11.80 -12.34 20.42
N THR A 195 10.91 -11.75 21.22
CA THR A 195 10.88 -10.32 21.47
C THR A 195 10.41 -10.01 22.89
N LYS A 196 10.33 -8.72 23.24
CA LYS A 196 9.62 -8.28 24.45
C LYS A 196 8.11 -8.48 24.26
N GLU A 197 7.42 -8.82 25.34
CA GLU A 197 5.95 -8.88 25.37
C GLU A 197 5.35 -7.55 24.88
N GLY A 198 4.45 -7.63 23.90
CA GLY A 198 3.78 -6.50 23.26
C GLY A 198 4.43 -6.03 21.95
N ASP A 199 5.66 -6.45 21.65
CA ASP A 199 6.41 -6.03 20.46
C ASP A 199 6.39 -7.08 19.34
N GLU A 200 5.49 -8.07 19.38
CA GLU A 200 5.55 -9.26 18.49
C GLU A 200 5.32 -8.92 17.01
N ILE A 201 4.37 -8.05 16.70
CA ILE A 201 4.09 -7.59 15.34
C ILE A 201 5.26 -6.76 14.80
N ASP A 202 5.81 -5.87 15.63
CA ASP A 202 6.94 -5.01 15.25
C ASP A 202 8.22 -5.82 15.01
N ALA A 203 8.48 -6.82 15.86
CA ALA A 203 9.59 -7.75 15.68
C ALA A 203 9.46 -8.53 14.37
N PHE A 204 8.26 -9.01 14.04
CA PHE A 204 8.01 -9.67 12.76
C PHE A 204 8.23 -8.72 11.57
N LYS A 205 7.67 -7.50 11.60
CA LYS A 205 7.86 -6.50 10.54
C LYS A 205 9.34 -6.15 10.34
N LYS A 206 10.12 -6.01 11.43
CA LYS A 206 11.57 -5.79 11.37
C LYS A 206 12.31 -6.98 10.75
N TYR A 207 11.93 -8.20 11.08
CA TYR A 207 12.50 -9.40 10.48
C TYR A 207 12.21 -9.50 8.97
N ILE A 208 11.00 -9.13 8.53
CA ILE A 208 10.67 -9.00 7.11
C ILE A 208 11.53 -7.92 6.44
N ALA A 209 11.62 -6.73 7.05
CA ALA A 209 12.41 -5.62 6.51
C ALA A 209 13.91 -5.95 6.42
N ALA A 210 14.47 -6.71 7.37
CA ALA A 210 15.88 -7.11 7.37
C ALA A 210 16.24 -8.08 6.23
N ASN A 211 15.25 -8.79 5.69
CA ASN A 211 15.39 -9.75 4.58
C ASN A 211 14.90 -9.18 3.24
N HIS A 212 14.51 -7.90 3.22
CA HIS A 212 14.01 -7.22 2.03
C HIS A 212 15.11 -7.01 0.97
N PRO A 213 14.87 -7.36 -0.30
CA PRO A 213 15.88 -7.28 -1.34
C PRO A 213 16.21 -5.85 -1.74
N GLN A 214 17.44 -5.64 -2.21
CA GLN A 214 17.84 -4.41 -2.89
C GLN A 214 17.00 -4.18 -4.17
N PRO A 215 16.89 -2.93 -4.66
CA PRO A 215 17.50 -1.72 -4.10
C PRO A 215 16.66 -1.08 -2.98
N HIS A 216 17.33 -0.55 -1.95
CA HIS A 216 16.73 0.23 -0.86
C HIS A 216 16.76 1.73 -1.19
N ARG A 217 15.72 2.21 -1.89
CA ARG A 217 15.57 3.63 -2.29
C ARG A 217 14.13 3.93 -2.67
N ILE A 218 13.79 5.22 -2.74
CA ILE A 218 12.60 5.66 -3.47
C ILE A 218 12.77 5.28 -4.95
N PHE A 219 11.89 4.42 -5.44
CA PHE A 219 11.81 3.98 -6.82
C PHE A 219 10.56 4.56 -7.47
N THR A 220 10.75 5.38 -8.50
CA THR A 220 9.64 5.96 -9.26
C THR A 220 9.47 5.23 -10.58
N ASN A 221 8.25 4.78 -10.87
CA ASN A 221 7.91 4.32 -12.21
C ASN A 221 7.02 5.36 -12.91
N TYR A 222 7.03 5.37 -14.24
CA TYR A 222 5.95 5.96 -15.03
C TYR A 222 5.24 4.87 -15.79
N ASN A 223 3.94 4.73 -15.58
CA ASN A 223 3.16 3.66 -16.16
C ASN A 223 2.19 4.21 -17.23
N PHE A 224 2.23 3.61 -18.43
CA PHE A 224 1.48 4.10 -19.58
C PHE A 224 -0.03 3.80 -19.56
N TRP A 225 -0.53 2.95 -18.64
CA TRP A 225 -1.90 2.41 -18.62
C TRP A 225 -3.02 3.45 -18.81
N PHE A 226 -2.92 4.61 -18.14
CA PHE A 226 -3.95 5.67 -18.23
C PHE A 226 -3.65 6.76 -19.26
N THR A 227 -2.47 6.74 -19.89
CA THR A 227 -2.08 7.77 -20.86
C THR A 227 -2.26 7.28 -22.30
N LEU A 228 -2.01 6.00 -22.56
CA LEU A 228 -2.15 5.40 -23.88
C LEU A 228 -3.52 4.73 -24.04
N PRO A 229 -4.07 4.66 -25.27
CA PRO A 229 -5.39 4.08 -25.49
C PRO A 229 -5.43 2.61 -25.07
N PRO A 230 -6.55 2.13 -24.48
CA PRO A 230 -6.71 0.72 -24.14
C PRO A 230 -6.68 -0.13 -25.42
N GLY A 231 -5.72 -1.05 -25.51
CA GLY A 231 -5.47 -1.87 -26.70
C GLY A 231 -4.01 -1.81 -27.15
N PHE A 232 -3.74 -2.12 -28.43
CA PHE A 232 -2.37 -2.02 -28.95
C PHE A 232 -1.99 -0.56 -29.21
N TYR A 233 -1.08 -0.04 -28.41
CA TYR A 233 -0.38 1.21 -28.69
C TYR A 233 0.93 0.94 -29.43
N THR A 234 1.45 1.95 -30.11
CA THR A 234 2.60 1.87 -31.03
C THR A 234 3.88 2.43 -30.42
N SER A 235 5.05 2.11 -31.00
CA SER A 235 6.33 2.75 -30.64
C SER A 235 6.24 4.28 -30.66
N GLN A 236 5.56 4.86 -31.65
CA GLN A 236 5.49 6.31 -31.83
C GLN A 236 4.73 7.00 -30.69
N GLU A 237 3.63 6.40 -30.22
CA GLU A 237 2.83 6.94 -29.12
C GLU A 237 3.62 6.90 -27.80
N VAL A 238 4.31 5.80 -27.52
CA VAL A 238 5.20 5.67 -26.36
C VAL A 238 6.30 6.73 -26.40
N LEU A 239 7.02 6.84 -27.52
CA LEU A 239 8.12 7.80 -27.68
C LEU A 239 7.64 9.25 -27.58
N SER A 240 6.43 9.56 -28.06
CA SER A 240 5.83 10.90 -27.93
C SER A 240 5.61 11.30 -26.46
N VAL A 241 5.09 10.37 -25.66
CA VAL A 241 4.93 10.59 -24.21
C VAL A 241 6.30 10.72 -23.54
N MET A 242 7.25 9.83 -23.82
CA MET A 242 8.61 9.91 -23.26
C MET A 242 9.31 11.22 -23.60
N LYS A 243 9.14 11.74 -24.83
CA LYS A 243 9.66 13.05 -25.24
C LYS A 243 9.09 14.19 -24.40
N SER A 244 7.82 14.10 -23.99
CA SER A 244 7.23 15.09 -23.08
C SER A 244 7.93 15.10 -21.71
N PHE A 245 8.29 13.94 -21.17
CA PHE A 245 9.10 13.85 -19.94
C PHE A 245 10.53 14.36 -20.16
N GLU A 246 11.14 14.05 -21.30
CA GLU A 246 12.48 14.53 -21.63
C GLU A 246 12.53 16.07 -21.65
N GLU A 247 11.59 16.69 -22.36
CA GLU A 247 11.55 18.14 -22.56
C GLU A 247 11.13 18.92 -21.31
N ASN A 248 10.22 18.36 -20.51
CA ASN A 248 9.58 19.13 -19.42
C ASN A 248 10.03 18.72 -18.02
N LEU A 249 10.55 17.50 -17.80
CA LEU A 249 11.04 17.04 -16.51
C LEU A 249 12.57 16.92 -16.49
N TYR A 250 13.13 16.13 -17.41
CA TYR A 250 14.54 15.78 -17.37
C TYR A 250 15.45 16.94 -17.78
N LYS A 251 15.29 17.51 -18.98
CA LYS A 251 16.14 18.63 -19.45
C LYS A 251 16.10 19.86 -18.52
N PRO A 252 14.94 20.29 -17.99
CA PRO A 252 14.89 21.49 -17.16
C PRO A 252 15.40 21.30 -15.73
N TYR A 253 15.22 20.10 -15.14
CA TYR A 253 15.44 19.87 -13.71
C TYR A 253 16.47 18.78 -13.39
N GLY A 254 16.92 18.00 -14.37
CA GLY A 254 17.84 16.87 -14.17
C GLY A 254 17.24 15.71 -13.37
N VAL A 255 15.91 15.66 -13.22
CA VAL A 255 15.21 14.62 -12.46
C VAL A 255 14.80 13.49 -13.38
N SER A 256 15.26 12.29 -13.04
CA SER A 256 14.93 11.04 -13.75
C SER A 256 13.89 10.23 -13.00
N ILE A 257 13.00 9.60 -13.77
CA ILE A 257 12.15 8.49 -13.32
C ILE A 257 12.99 7.21 -13.40
N ASP A 258 12.80 6.24 -12.51
CA ASP A 258 13.64 5.03 -12.49
C ASP A 258 13.30 4.06 -13.63
N ALA A 259 12.02 3.91 -13.97
CA ALA A 259 11.58 3.10 -15.10
C ALA A 259 10.32 3.62 -15.82
N PHE A 260 10.31 3.58 -17.15
CA PHE A 260 9.12 3.73 -17.99
C PHE A 260 8.52 2.35 -18.30
N VAL A 261 7.27 2.12 -17.89
CA VAL A 261 6.66 0.79 -17.80
C VAL A 261 5.59 0.60 -18.85
N LEU A 262 5.88 -0.22 -19.85
CA LEU A 262 4.92 -0.66 -20.85
C LEU A 262 3.88 -1.56 -20.17
N ASP A 263 2.66 -1.06 -20.00
CA ASP A 263 1.57 -1.79 -19.36
C ASP A 263 0.82 -2.69 -20.37
N CYS A 264 -0.24 -3.36 -19.95
CA CYS A 264 -1.02 -4.23 -20.81
C CYS A 264 -1.70 -3.44 -21.95
N PRO A 265 -1.71 -3.93 -23.21
CA PRO A 265 -0.92 -5.01 -23.81
C PRO A 265 0.25 -4.51 -24.69
N TRP A 266 1.48 -4.96 -24.39
CA TRP A 266 2.66 -4.74 -25.24
C TRP A 266 3.14 -6.01 -25.99
N SER A 267 2.75 -7.20 -25.51
CA SER A 267 3.21 -8.49 -26.00
C SER A 267 2.38 -9.03 -27.17
N ASN A 268 2.95 -9.97 -27.93
CA ASN A 268 2.25 -10.72 -28.94
C ASN A 268 1.34 -11.77 -28.27
N PRO A 269 0.01 -11.73 -28.47
CA PRO A 269 -0.91 -12.71 -27.89
C PRO A 269 -0.58 -14.15 -28.26
N GLN A 270 -0.03 -14.39 -29.45
CA GLN A 270 0.34 -15.72 -29.94
C GLN A 270 1.80 -16.04 -29.64
N SER A 271 2.22 -15.77 -28.40
CA SER A 271 3.56 -16.05 -27.90
C SER A 271 3.55 -16.12 -26.37
N ILE A 272 4.60 -16.69 -25.79
CA ILE A 272 4.87 -16.49 -24.35
C ILE A 272 5.67 -15.20 -24.23
N TRP A 273 4.98 -14.09 -23.94
CA TRP A 273 5.56 -12.78 -23.59
C TRP A 273 6.64 -12.26 -24.55
N GLN A 274 6.52 -12.53 -25.85
CA GLN A 274 7.39 -11.91 -26.87
C GLN A 274 6.84 -10.53 -27.24
N VAL A 275 7.73 -9.63 -27.64
CA VAL A 275 7.34 -8.29 -28.11
C VAL A 275 6.43 -8.40 -29.33
N ASN A 276 5.33 -7.65 -29.36
CA ASN A 276 4.47 -7.58 -30.53
C ASN A 276 5.14 -6.81 -31.67
N SER A 277 5.68 -7.52 -32.66
CA SER A 277 6.36 -6.91 -33.81
C SER A 277 5.46 -6.05 -34.71
N LYS A 278 4.12 -6.17 -34.61
CA LYS A 278 3.21 -5.26 -35.32
C LYS A 278 3.14 -3.89 -34.65
N ALA A 279 3.14 -3.86 -33.32
CA ALA A 279 3.13 -2.63 -32.54
C ALA A 279 4.53 -2.00 -32.41
N PHE A 280 5.55 -2.86 -32.34
CA PHE A 280 6.96 -2.53 -32.15
C PHE A 280 7.83 -3.22 -33.21
N PRO A 281 7.80 -2.76 -34.48
CA PRO A 281 8.50 -3.41 -35.59
C PRO A 281 10.01 -3.54 -35.40
N ASN A 282 10.61 -2.62 -34.64
CA ASN A 282 12.04 -2.62 -34.29
C ASN A 282 12.32 -3.17 -32.88
N GLY A 283 11.35 -3.85 -32.26
CA GLY A 283 11.39 -4.23 -30.85
C GLY A 283 11.34 -3.00 -29.93
N LEU A 284 11.84 -3.15 -28.69
CA LEU A 284 11.80 -2.08 -27.67
C LEU A 284 13.07 -1.20 -27.61
N GLY A 285 14.01 -1.36 -28.55
CA GLY A 285 15.32 -0.70 -28.49
C GLY A 285 15.26 0.83 -28.56
N GLU A 286 14.32 1.39 -29.34
CA GLU A 286 14.14 2.84 -29.44
C GLU A 286 13.67 3.45 -28.10
N MET A 287 12.73 2.79 -27.42
CA MET A 287 12.25 3.20 -26.12
C MET A 287 13.34 3.03 -25.05
N GLN A 288 14.15 1.98 -25.14
CA GLN A 288 15.31 1.80 -24.26
C GLN A 288 16.31 2.96 -24.43
N ALA A 289 16.63 3.33 -25.67
CA ALA A 289 17.51 4.46 -25.94
C ALA A 289 16.93 5.78 -25.43
N ALA A 290 15.63 6.01 -25.61
CA ALA A 290 14.94 7.19 -25.09
C ALA A 290 14.95 7.25 -23.56
N ALA A 291 14.74 6.12 -22.87
CA ALA A 291 14.84 6.05 -21.41
C ALA A 291 16.27 6.35 -20.94
N ASN A 292 17.28 5.73 -21.56
CA ASN A 292 18.68 5.94 -21.22
C ASN A 292 19.12 7.40 -21.41
N ALA A 293 18.61 8.10 -22.43
CA ALA A 293 18.88 9.52 -22.65
C ALA A 293 18.40 10.42 -21.50
N MET A 294 17.42 9.95 -20.71
CA MET A 294 16.90 10.60 -19.51
C MET A 294 17.46 10.03 -18.20
N ASN A 295 18.54 9.23 -18.25
CA ASN A 295 19.06 8.48 -17.10
C ASN A 295 17.96 7.65 -16.42
N SER A 296 17.11 7.03 -17.24
CA SER A 296 16.00 6.16 -16.87
C SER A 296 16.18 4.80 -17.55
N ASN A 297 15.28 3.85 -17.25
CA ASN A 297 15.30 2.50 -17.80
C ASN A 297 13.90 2.11 -18.29
N LEU A 298 13.79 0.91 -18.89
CA LEU A 298 12.50 0.32 -19.19
C LEU A 298 12.02 -0.59 -18.06
N GLY A 299 10.69 -0.71 -18.00
CA GLY A 299 10.00 -1.78 -17.30
C GLY A 299 8.84 -2.31 -18.14
N ILE A 300 8.27 -3.43 -17.68
CA ILE A 300 7.12 -4.07 -18.33
C ILE A 300 6.12 -4.55 -17.28
N TRP A 301 4.85 -4.55 -17.67
CA TRP A 301 3.80 -5.30 -17.00
C TRP A 301 3.76 -6.75 -17.53
N ILE A 302 3.47 -7.70 -16.64
CA ILE A 302 3.33 -9.12 -16.97
C ILE A 302 2.27 -9.80 -16.10
N SER A 303 1.60 -10.82 -16.62
CA SER A 303 0.65 -11.67 -15.85
C SER A 303 1.15 -13.12 -15.86
N PRO A 304 1.77 -13.64 -14.77
CA PRO A 304 2.35 -14.99 -14.75
C PRO A 304 1.37 -16.10 -15.08
N SER A 305 0.06 -15.93 -14.86
CA SER A 305 -0.96 -16.92 -15.23
C SER A 305 -1.75 -16.55 -16.48
N CYS A 306 -1.36 -15.50 -17.20
CA CYS A 306 -1.99 -15.04 -18.44
C CYS A 306 -3.49 -14.72 -18.31
N TYR A 307 -3.88 -13.91 -17.32
CA TYR A 307 -5.27 -13.50 -17.11
C TYR A 307 -5.86 -12.63 -18.25
N TYR A 308 -5.01 -12.11 -19.15
CA TYR A 308 -5.37 -11.10 -20.13
C TYR A 308 -5.06 -11.60 -21.54
N SER A 309 -6.09 -12.06 -22.25
CA SER A 309 -5.97 -12.66 -23.59
C SER A 309 -5.44 -11.70 -24.66
N SER A 310 -5.54 -10.39 -24.41
CA SER A 310 -4.95 -9.35 -25.27
C SER A 310 -3.42 -9.29 -25.17
N ALA A 311 -2.81 -9.87 -24.13
CA ALA A 311 -1.37 -9.92 -23.94
C ALA A 311 -0.81 -11.30 -24.28
N VAL A 312 -1.46 -12.37 -23.81
CA VAL A 312 -1.15 -13.78 -24.15
C VAL A 312 -2.46 -14.54 -24.28
N ASP A 313 -2.72 -15.09 -25.47
CA ASP A 313 -3.88 -15.92 -25.76
C ASP A 313 -3.65 -17.33 -25.22
N VAL A 314 -4.39 -17.70 -24.17
CA VAL A 314 -4.26 -19.00 -23.51
C VAL A 314 -4.74 -20.15 -24.40
N ALA A 315 -5.66 -19.90 -25.34
CA ALA A 315 -6.06 -20.92 -26.32
C ALA A 315 -4.92 -21.22 -27.29
N TRP A 316 -4.20 -20.19 -27.76
CA TRP A 316 -2.96 -20.38 -28.50
C TRP A 316 -1.92 -21.15 -27.67
N ALA A 317 -1.75 -20.81 -26.40
CA ALA A 317 -0.81 -21.51 -25.52
C ALA A 317 -1.16 -23.01 -25.39
N ALA A 318 -2.45 -23.33 -25.22
CA ALA A 318 -2.95 -24.70 -25.16
C ALA A 318 -2.64 -25.49 -26.44
N THR A 319 -2.93 -24.92 -27.61
CA THR A 319 -2.65 -25.58 -28.92
C THR A 319 -1.15 -25.79 -29.17
N ASN A 320 -0.29 -25.00 -28.52
CA ASN A 320 1.16 -25.16 -28.55
C ASN A 320 1.68 -26.04 -27.41
N GLY A 321 0.81 -26.74 -26.69
CA GLY A 321 1.15 -27.74 -25.69
C GLY A 321 1.74 -27.17 -24.39
N TYR A 322 1.43 -25.92 -24.04
CA TYR A 322 1.70 -25.39 -22.71
C TYR A 322 0.63 -25.86 -21.72
N GLU A 323 1.03 -26.03 -20.46
CA GLU A 323 0.14 -26.44 -19.38
C GLU A 323 -0.87 -25.32 -19.06
N VAL A 324 -2.15 -25.55 -19.37
CA VAL A 324 -3.25 -24.59 -19.12
C VAL A 324 -4.39 -25.24 -18.35
N PHE A 325 -5.14 -24.46 -17.58
CA PHE A 325 -6.25 -24.96 -16.79
C PHE A 325 -7.39 -23.93 -16.72
N ASP A 326 -8.60 -24.41 -16.46
CA ASP A 326 -9.75 -23.53 -16.20
C ASP A 326 -9.60 -22.91 -14.80
N GLY A 327 -9.47 -21.58 -14.76
CA GLY A 327 -9.35 -20.77 -13.57
C GLY A 327 -10.71 -20.33 -12.99
N PRO A 328 -10.70 -19.42 -12.00
CA PRO A 328 -11.92 -18.87 -11.42
C PRO A 328 -12.71 -18.06 -12.45
N LEU A 329 -13.97 -17.76 -12.12
CA LEU A 329 -14.75 -16.80 -12.88
C LEU A 329 -14.12 -15.40 -12.77
N TYR A 330 -13.89 -14.75 -13.91
CA TYR A 330 -13.32 -13.40 -13.99
C TYR A 330 -14.25 -12.48 -14.79
N GLY A 331 -14.29 -11.20 -14.42
CA GLY A 331 -15.15 -10.18 -15.01
C GLY A 331 -16.12 -9.56 -14.00
N PRO A 332 -16.88 -8.52 -14.42
CA PRO A 332 -17.84 -7.86 -13.55
C PRO A 332 -18.97 -8.81 -13.13
N ALA A 333 -19.51 -8.58 -11.93
CA ALA A 333 -20.62 -9.37 -11.40
C ALA A 333 -21.79 -9.43 -12.40
N GLY A 334 -22.28 -10.64 -12.70
CA GLY A 334 -23.34 -10.87 -13.68
C GLY A 334 -22.86 -11.15 -15.12
N ASN A 335 -21.58 -11.01 -15.43
CA ASN A 335 -21.00 -11.37 -16.74
C ASN A 335 -19.64 -12.09 -16.61
N GLN A 336 -19.43 -12.79 -15.50
CA GLN A 336 -18.18 -13.49 -15.24
C GLN A 336 -18.09 -14.74 -16.12
N LYS A 337 -16.91 -14.96 -16.71
CA LYS A 337 -16.63 -16.18 -17.50
C LYS A 337 -15.46 -16.91 -16.87
N PRO A 338 -15.43 -18.26 -16.96
CA PRO A 338 -14.23 -19.00 -16.61
C PRO A 338 -13.08 -18.50 -17.50
N VAL A 339 -11.98 -18.07 -16.89
CA VAL A 339 -10.76 -17.73 -17.62
C VAL A 339 -9.87 -18.95 -17.68
N GLN A 340 -9.40 -19.31 -18.87
CA GLN A 340 -8.29 -20.25 -18.97
C GLN A 340 -7.01 -19.54 -18.57
N LEU A 341 -6.17 -20.23 -17.82
CA LEU A 341 -4.92 -19.71 -17.26
C LEU A 341 -3.76 -20.64 -17.58
N CYS A 342 -2.56 -20.07 -17.71
CA CYS A 342 -1.33 -20.85 -17.82
C CYS A 342 -0.83 -21.28 -16.43
N CYS A 343 -0.38 -22.53 -16.31
CA CYS A 343 0.14 -23.08 -15.05
C CYS A 343 1.62 -22.76 -14.88
N MET A 344 1.94 -21.82 -13.99
CA MET A 344 3.33 -21.51 -13.60
C MET A 344 4.09 -22.71 -13.01
N GLY A 345 3.38 -23.67 -12.39
CA GLY A 345 3.95 -24.92 -11.92
C GLY A 345 4.20 -25.96 -13.02
N GLY A 346 3.66 -25.73 -14.22
CA GLY A 346 3.88 -26.57 -15.40
C GLY A 346 5.33 -26.51 -15.86
N LYS A 347 5.90 -27.67 -16.20
CA LYS A 347 7.32 -27.76 -16.58
C LYS A 347 7.63 -26.93 -17.83
N LYS A 348 6.78 -27.01 -18.86
CA LYS A 348 7.02 -26.32 -20.13
C LYS A 348 6.73 -24.82 -20.00
N TYR A 349 5.54 -24.45 -19.55
CA TYR A 349 5.16 -23.05 -19.41
C TYR A 349 6.04 -22.29 -18.39
N GLY A 350 6.23 -22.81 -17.18
CA GLY A 350 7.05 -22.15 -16.16
C GLY A 350 8.52 -21.97 -16.57
N THR A 351 9.05 -22.90 -17.38
CA THR A 351 10.41 -22.75 -17.96
C THR A 351 10.45 -21.67 -19.04
N GLU A 352 9.53 -21.70 -20.00
CA GLU A 352 9.50 -20.69 -21.08
C GLU A 352 9.25 -19.29 -20.52
N PHE A 353 8.35 -19.14 -19.54
CA PHE A 353 8.08 -17.88 -18.86
C PHE A 353 9.36 -17.31 -18.22
N ARG A 354 10.07 -18.13 -17.42
CA ARG A 354 11.32 -17.72 -16.76
C ARG A 354 12.38 -17.32 -17.78
N GLU A 355 12.62 -18.16 -18.78
CA GLU A 355 13.63 -17.90 -19.81
C GLU A 355 13.32 -16.65 -20.60
N GLN A 356 12.05 -16.46 -20.97
CA GLN A 356 11.63 -15.26 -21.69
C GLN A 356 11.82 -14.00 -20.85
N LEU A 357 11.46 -14.02 -19.56
CA LEU A 357 11.63 -12.85 -18.70
C LEU A 357 13.10 -12.48 -18.52
N VAL A 358 13.97 -13.49 -18.33
CA VAL A 358 15.43 -13.30 -18.29
C VAL A 358 15.96 -12.74 -19.61
N ARG A 359 15.45 -13.21 -20.76
CA ARG A 359 15.82 -12.69 -22.09
C ARG A 359 15.44 -11.21 -22.22
N LEU A 360 14.22 -10.83 -21.88
CA LEU A 360 13.73 -9.45 -21.96
C LEU A 360 14.55 -8.50 -21.07
N VAL A 361 14.79 -8.90 -19.83
CA VAL A 361 15.56 -8.10 -18.86
C VAL A 361 16.97 -7.87 -19.36
N LYS A 362 17.65 -8.92 -19.84
CA LYS A 362 19.00 -8.80 -20.43
C LYS A 362 19.02 -7.96 -21.70
N GLN A 363 18.09 -8.21 -22.62
CA GLN A 363 18.07 -7.57 -23.93
C GLN A 363 17.80 -6.06 -23.83
N TYR A 364 16.90 -5.67 -22.94
CA TYR A 364 16.43 -4.28 -22.83
C TYR A 364 16.88 -3.56 -21.55
N ASN A 365 17.78 -4.16 -20.76
CA ASN A 365 18.28 -3.60 -19.51
C ASN A 365 17.14 -3.11 -18.60
N MET A 366 16.13 -3.97 -18.40
CA MET A 366 14.92 -3.59 -17.68
C MET A 366 15.19 -3.49 -16.17
N LYS A 367 14.72 -2.42 -15.53
CA LYS A 367 14.86 -2.21 -14.08
C LYS A 367 13.56 -2.36 -13.30
N HIS A 368 12.45 -2.69 -13.96
CA HIS A 368 11.17 -2.89 -13.28
C HIS A 368 10.30 -3.94 -13.98
N ILE A 369 9.61 -4.76 -13.18
CA ILE A 369 8.57 -5.67 -13.65
C ILE A 369 7.36 -5.54 -12.71
N LYS A 370 6.24 -5.10 -13.26
CA LYS A 370 4.92 -5.14 -12.60
C LYS A 370 4.29 -6.50 -12.84
N ILE A 371 3.99 -7.24 -11.77
CA ILE A 371 3.53 -8.63 -11.79
C ILE A 371 2.05 -8.69 -11.40
N ASP A 372 1.20 -8.83 -12.39
CA ASP A 372 -0.25 -8.89 -12.23
C ASP A 372 -0.74 -10.35 -12.25
N GLY A 373 -2.01 -10.61 -12.58
CA GLY A 373 -2.71 -11.90 -12.59
C GLY A 373 -1.84 -13.15 -12.43
N TYR A 374 -1.77 -13.68 -11.21
CA TYR A 374 -0.98 -14.85 -10.82
C TYR A 374 -1.82 -15.79 -9.95
N SER A 375 -2.19 -16.95 -10.49
CA SER A 375 -2.92 -17.98 -9.75
C SER A 375 -1.95 -18.90 -9.02
N LEU A 376 -2.09 -18.99 -7.69
CA LEU A 376 -1.31 -19.90 -6.85
C LEU A 376 -1.90 -21.31 -6.78
N THR A 377 -2.99 -21.61 -7.48
CA THR A 377 -3.58 -22.96 -7.49
C THR A 377 -3.90 -23.43 -8.89
N CYS A 378 -3.71 -24.72 -9.15
CA CYS A 378 -4.01 -25.38 -10.41
C CYS A 378 -4.71 -26.72 -10.14
N PRO A 379 -5.92 -26.96 -10.70
CA PRO A 379 -6.66 -28.20 -10.47
C PRO A 379 -6.18 -29.38 -11.30
N ALA A 380 -5.27 -29.17 -12.26
CA ALA A 380 -4.84 -30.19 -13.20
C ALA A 380 -3.86 -31.18 -12.54
N ALA A 381 -4.07 -32.48 -12.77
CA ALA A 381 -3.25 -33.57 -12.23
C ALA A 381 -2.06 -33.96 -13.13
N ASN A 382 -2.00 -33.47 -14.36
CA ASN A 382 -1.00 -33.84 -15.37
C ASN A 382 0.04 -32.73 -15.65
N HIS A 383 0.10 -31.70 -14.81
CA HIS A 383 1.00 -30.55 -14.98
C HIS A 383 2.33 -30.68 -14.23
N GLY A 384 2.62 -31.82 -13.60
CA GLY A 384 3.88 -32.07 -12.89
C GLY A 384 3.90 -31.63 -11.42
N HIS A 385 2.74 -31.31 -10.85
CA HIS A 385 2.50 -31.08 -9.43
C HIS A 385 1.19 -31.78 -9.02
N GLU A 386 0.96 -31.97 -7.72
CA GLU A 386 -0.34 -32.44 -7.23
C GLU A 386 -1.44 -31.38 -7.44
N PRO A 387 -2.71 -31.78 -7.68
CA PRO A 387 -3.77 -30.86 -8.03
C PRO A 387 -4.33 -30.08 -6.82
N GLY A 388 -5.00 -28.96 -7.13
CA GLY A 388 -5.73 -28.15 -6.17
C GLY A 388 -4.80 -27.43 -5.21
N MET A 389 -5.07 -27.52 -3.91
CA MET A 389 -4.29 -26.85 -2.88
C MET A 389 -2.81 -27.26 -2.83
N TYR A 390 -2.52 -28.50 -3.24
CA TYR A 390 -1.17 -29.07 -3.22
C TYR A 390 -0.27 -28.55 -4.34
N SER A 391 -0.83 -27.82 -5.33
CA SER A 391 -0.03 -27.19 -6.38
C SER A 391 0.67 -25.92 -5.91
N ALA A 392 0.22 -25.33 -4.79
CA ALA A 392 0.58 -23.96 -4.42
C ALA A 392 2.07 -23.77 -4.17
N GLU A 393 2.72 -24.72 -3.48
CA GLU A 393 4.17 -24.64 -3.25
C GLU A 393 4.96 -24.75 -4.56
N ALA A 394 4.60 -25.68 -5.44
CA ALA A 394 5.26 -25.82 -6.74
C ALA A 394 5.11 -24.57 -7.61
N ILE A 395 3.92 -23.98 -7.63
CA ILE A 395 3.63 -22.74 -8.37
C ILE A 395 4.40 -21.56 -7.79
N ALA A 396 4.35 -21.36 -6.46
CA ALA A 396 5.07 -20.28 -5.78
C ALA A 396 6.58 -20.42 -5.99
N GLN A 397 7.12 -21.65 -5.88
CA GLN A 397 8.53 -21.93 -6.11
C GLN A 397 8.96 -21.61 -7.54
N SER A 398 8.11 -21.89 -8.55
CA SER A 398 8.38 -21.52 -9.95
C SER A 398 8.47 -19.99 -10.13
N GLY A 399 7.57 -19.24 -9.49
CA GLY A 399 7.62 -17.78 -9.44
C GLY A 399 8.90 -17.27 -8.76
N ILE A 400 9.22 -17.78 -7.57
CA ILE A 400 10.45 -17.44 -6.83
C ILE A 400 11.70 -17.74 -7.65
N ASN A 401 11.77 -18.88 -8.32
CA ASN A 401 12.89 -19.24 -9.20
C ASN A 401 13.02 -18.25 -10.36
N THR A 402 11.89 -17.75 -10.88
CA THR A 402 11.89 -16.72 -11.91
C THR A 402 12.42 -15.39 -11.36
N PHE A 403 11.94 -14.96 -10.19
CA PHE A 403 12.39 -13.71 -9.55
C PHE A 403 13.88 -13.73 -9.18
N LYS A 404 14.41 -14.90 -8.78
CA LYS A 404 15.84 -15.11 -8.54
C LYS A 404 16.64 -15.05 -9.84
N ALA A 405 16.23 -15.80 -10.87
CA ALA A 405 16.93 -15.82 -12.16
C ALA A 405 16.98 -14.44 -12.83
N VAL A 406 15.91 -13.65 -12.69
CA VAL A 406 15.89 -12.26 -13.16
C VAL A 406 16.85 -11.38 -12.35
N ARG A 407 16.96 -11.58 -11.03
CA ARG A 407 17.90 -10.80 -10.20
C ARG A 407 19.36 -11.18 -10.39
N GLU A 408 19.64 -12.43 -10.76
CA GLU A 408 20.99 -12.86 -11.13
C GLU A 408 21.53 -12.09 -12.34
N VAL A 409 20.64 -11.63 -13.22
CA VAL A 409 21.03 -10.88 -14.42
C VAL A 409 20.89 -9.38 -14.24
N GLU A 410 20.01 -8.93 -13.35
CA GLU A 410 19.81 -7.54 -12.98
C GLU A 410 19.56 -7.39 -11.46
N PRO A 411 20.62 -7.19 -10.67
CA PRO A 411 20.52 -7.13 -9.21
C PRO A 411 19.65 -5.99 -8.67
N ASP A 412 19.54 -4.88 -9.41
CA ASP A 412 18.82 -3.67 -8.99
C ASP A 412 17.39 -3.60 -9.55
N ILE A 413 16.87 -4.70 -10.10
CA ILE A 413 15.50 -4.74 -10.63
C ILE A 413 14.46 -4.60 -9.51
N TRP A 414 13.47 -3.76 -9.74
CA TRP A 414 12.29 -3.67 -8.89
C TRP A 414 11.23 -4.68 -9.35
N LEU A 415 10.81 -5.58 -8.46
CA LEU A 415 9.70 -6.50 -8.70
C LEU A 415 8.50 -6.08 -7.84
N GLU A 416 7.34 -5.89 -8.48
CA GLU A 416 6.14 -5.33 -7.87
C GLU A 416 4.91 -6.19 -8.21
N PRO A 417 4.51 -7.14 -7.35
CA PRO A 417 3.27 -7.88 -7.54
C PRO A 417 2.02 -7.09 -7.13
N THR A 418 1.08 -6.99 -8.07
CA THR A 418 -0.25 -6.37 -7.91
C THR A 418 -1.39 -7.40 -7.87
N CYS A 419 -1.08 -8.67 -7.58
CA CYS A 419 -1.97 -9.81 -7.85
C CYS A 419 -2.35 -10.69 -6.66
N PHE A 420 -1.84 -10.41 -5.45
CA PHE A 420 -2.03 -11.29 -4.29
C PHE A 420 -3.19 -10.90 -3.38
N GLY A 421 -3.90 -9.81 -3.66
CA GLY A 421 -4.89 -9.26 -2.74
C GLY A 421 -4.21 -8.82 -1.44
N ASN A 422 -4.45 -9.54 -0.33
CA ASN A 422 -3.72 -9.37 0.93
C ASN A 422 -2.49 -10.30 0.91
N PRO A 423 -1.28 -9.80 0.64
CA PRO A 423 -0.13 -10.63 0.34
C PRO A 423 0.50 -11.23 1.60
N SER A 424 1.06 -12.43 1.47
CA SER A 424 2.00 -12.97 2.46
C SER A 424 3.21 -12.02 2.59
N PRO A 425 3.59 -11.60 3.81
CA PRO A 425 4.78 -10.77 4.02
C PRO A 425 6.08 -11.45 3.57
N TRP A 426 6.14 -12.79 3.54
CA TRP A 426 7.32 -13.53 3.09
C TRP A 426 7.59 -13.41 1.59
N TRP A 427 6.65 -12.90 0.78
CA TRP A 427 6.96 -12.53 -0.60
C TRP A 427 8.09 -11.49 -0.67
N LEU A 428 8.21 -10.62 0.34
CA LEU A 428 9.24 -9.59 0.43
C LEU A 428 10.67 -10.13 0.61
N PHE A 429 10.88 -11.45 0.68
CA PHE A 429 12.22 -12.04 0.55
C PHE A 429 12.65 -12.11 -0.92
N TYR A 430 11.68 -12.00 -1.84
CA TYR A 430 11.87 -12.24 -3.26
C TYR A 430 11.39 -11.08 -4.12
N VAL A 431 10.60 -10.14 -3.62
CA VAL A 431 10.14 -8.95 -4.37
C VAL A 431 10.30 -7.68 -3.54
N ASN A 432 10.27 -6.51 -4.19
CA ASN A 432 10.58 -5.23 -3.56
C ASN A 432 9.35 -4.54 -2.98
N SER A 433 8.19 -4.69 -3.61
CA SER A 433 6.92 -4.26 -3.03
C SER A 433 5.88 -5.35 -3.22
N VAL A 434 4.80 -5.30 -2.45
CA VAL A 434 3.61 -6.12 -2.64
C VAL A 434 2.37 -5.25 -2.50
N THR A 435 1.25 -5.70 -3.08
CA THR A 435 -0.02 -4.98 -3.04
C THR A 435 -0.42 -4.57 -1.62
N GLY A 436 -0.54 -3.27 -1.38
CA GLY A 436 -1.12 -2.71 -0.17
C GLY A 436 -2.62 -2.48 -0.31
N PHE A 437 -3.19 -1.72 0.63
CA PHE A 437 -4.62 -1.42 0.63
C PHE A 437 -4.91 -0.12 -0.11
N PHE A 438 -4.99 -0.21 -1.44
CA PHE A 438 -5.19 0.95 -2.31
C PHE A 438 -6.66 1.24 -2.66
N GLY A 439 -7.56 0.30 -2.41
CA GLY A 439 -9.00 0.41 -2.70
C GLY A 439 -9.38 0.01 -4.13
N ASP A 440 -8.99 0.86 -5.09
CA ASP A 440 -9.22 0.65 -6.53
C ASP A 440 -8.17 1.44 -7.33
N ASP A 441 -8.02 1.22 -8.63
CA ASP A 441 -7.00 1.89 -9.43
C ASP A 441 -7.09 3.42 -9.30
N SER A 442 -8.33 3.94 -9.33
CA SER A 442 -8.64 5.33 -9.02
C SER A 442 -10.01 5.43 -8.30
N PRO A 443 -10.03 5.43 -6.95
CA PRO A 443 -11.28 5.32 -6.19
C PRO A 443 -12.17 6.56 -6.28
N TRP A 444 -13.47 6.36 -6.06
CA TRP A 444 -14.42 7.44 -5.86
C TRP A 444 -14.08 8.27 -4.63
N GLY A 445 -14.14 9.60 -4.76
CA GLY A 445 -13.95 10.53 -3.65
C GLY A 445 -14.92 10.23 -2.49
N ARG A 446 -14.44 10.40 -1.25
CA ARG A 446 -15.20 10.06 -0.04
C ARG A 446 -15.64 11.25 0.79
N VAL A 447 -14.83 12.30 0.89
CA VAL A 447 -15.20 13.52 1.62
C VAL A 447 -15.42 14.65 0.60
N PRO A 448 -16.57 15.35 0.61
CA PRO A 448 -16.81 16.43 -0.35
C PRO A 448 -15.71 17.50 -0.29
N ALA A 449 -15.15 17.84 -1.45
CA ALA A 449 -14.21 18.95 -1.59
C ALA A 449 -14.46 19.70 -2.91
N PRO A 450 -14.28 21.03 -2.96
CA PRO A 450 -14.47 21.83 -4.17
C PRO A 450 -13.39 21.59 -5.22
N VAL A 451 -12.27 20.96 -4.86
CA VAL A 451 -11.30 20.38 -5.80
C VAL A 451 -11.41 18.86 -5.66
N TYR A 452 -11.88 18.15 -6.68
CA TYR A 452 -12.18 16.72 -6.56
C TYR A 452 -10.94 15.90 -6.16
N ARG A 453 -9.75 16.28 -6.61
CA ARG A 453 -8.48 15.65 -6.23
C ARG A 453 -8.31 15.52 -4.70
N GLU A 454 -8.74 16.49 -3.92
CA GLU A 454 -8.70 16.42 -2.45
C GLU A 454 -9.59 15.30 -1.90
N SER A 455 -10.77 15.12 -2.50
CA SER A 455 -11.69 14.04 -2.15
C SER A 455 -11.11 12.68 -2.54
N TYR A 456 -10.44 12.61 -3.68
CA TYR A 456 -9.71 11.42 -4.15
C TYR A 456 -8.56 11.05 -3.21
N THR A 457 -7.73 12.01 -2.78
CA THR A 457 -6.66 11.78 -1.81
C THR A 457 -7.23 11.20 -0.52
N THR A 458 -8.35 11.75 -0.05
CA THR A 458 -9.09 11.25 1.12
C THR A 458 -9.61 9.82 0.91
N ALA A 459 -10.06 9.49 -0.30
CA ALA A 459 -10.53 8.15 -0.64
C ALA A 459 -9.41 7.12 -0.64
N ARG A 460 -8.22 7.48 -1.16
CA ARG A 460 -7.03 6.64 -1.07
C ARG A 460 -6.60 6.44 0.38
N ASP A 461 -6.55 7.51 1.17
CA ASP A 461 -6.13 7.45 2.57
C ASP A 461 -7.09 6.67 3.46
N TYR A 462 -8.39 6.62 3.13
CA TYR A 462 -9.34 5.72 3.79
C TYR A 462 -8.85 4.27 3.77
N PHE A 463 -8.34 3.79 2.63
CA PHE A 463 -7.82 2.42 2.53
C PHE A 463 -6.41 2.30 3.11
N ASN A 464 -5.52 3.26 2.81
CA ASN A 464 -4.13 3.20 3.26
C ASN A 464 -3.99 3.25 4.78
N LEU A 465 -4.77 4.08 5.49
CA LEU A 465 -4.73 4.15 6.96
C LEU A 465 -5.20 2.85 7.61
N GLN A 466 -6.26 2.23 7.07
CA GLN A 466 -6.71 0.91 7.53
C GLN A 466 -5.63 -0.15 7.26
N GLY A 467 -5.08 -0.14 6.05
CA GLY A 467 -4.01 -1.04 5.65
C GLY A 467 -2.76 -0.91 6.50
N ALA A 468 -2.29 0.30 6.75
CA ALA A 468 -1.14 0.55 7.62
C ALA A 468 -1.39 0.09 9.07
N ALA A 469 -2.64 0.21 9.56
CA ALA A 469 -3.03 -0.24 10.89
C ALA A 469 -3.09 -1.78 11.02
N THR A 470 -3.42 -2.50 9.94
CA THR A 470 -3.72 -3.95 10.02
C THR A 470 -2.79 -4.86 9.24
N CYS A 471 -2.11 -4.34 8.22
CA CYS A 471 -1.25 -5.13 7.35
C CYS A 471 0.03 -5.51 8.09
N LEU A 472 0.43 -6.77 7.93
CA LEU A 472 1.69 -7.28 8.44
C LEU A 472 2.88 -6.99 7.51
N VAL A 473 2.61 -6.45 6.31
CA VAL A 473 3.63 -5.92 5.41
C VAL A 473 4.13 -4.57 5.94
N PRO A 474 5.44 -4.36 6.10
CA PRO A 474 6.00 -3.05 6.45
C PRO A 474 5.51 -1.94 5.51
N ILE A 475 5.14 -0.77 6.04
CA ILE A 475 4.53 0.32 5.26
C ILE A 475 5.35 0.65 4.02
N PHE A 476 6.68 0.77 4.15
CA PHE A 476 7.56 1.13 3.03
C PHE A 476 7.49 0.17 1.83
N ALA A 477 7.16 -1.10 2.07
CA ALA A 477 7.13 -2.15 1.05
C ALA A 477 5.73 -2.40 0.46
N GLN A 478 4.73 -1.60 0.83
CA GLN A 478 3.40 -1.66 0.25
C GLN A 478 3.35 -0.84 -1.05
N GLU A 479 2.86 -1.43 -2.15
CA GLU A 479 2.43 -0.68 -3.33
C GLU A 479 0.95 -0.34 -3.21
N VAL A 480 0.63 0.94 -3.08
CA VAL A 480 -0.74 1.44 -2.88
C VAL A 480 -1.24 2.31 -4.02
N LEU A 481 -0.55 2.22 -5.16
CA LEU A 481 -0.61 3.19 -6.26
C LEU A 481 -0.07 4.56 -5.83
N GLY A 482 0.62 5.23 -6.74
CA GLY A 482 1.17 6.56 -6.48
C GLY A 482 0.26 7.67 -6.97
N ILE A 483 0.82 8.57 -7.77
CA ILE A 483 0.15 9.80 -8.21
C ILE A 483 -0.66 9.50 -9.48
N THR A 484 -1.98 9.64 -9.41
CA THR A 484 -2.87 9.50 -10.57
C THR A 484 -3.46 10.84 -10.99
N HIS A 485 -2.87 11.45 -12.02
CA HIS A 485 -3.22 12.80 -12.47
C HIS A 485 -3.76 12.81 -13.90
N GLN A 486 -5.09 12.89 -14.00
CA GLN A 486 -5.87 12.73 -15.25
C GLN A 486 -6.83 13.91 -15.51
N THR A 487 -6.70 14.99 -14.74
CA THR A 487 -7.57 16.18 -14.77
C THR A 487 -6.74 17.45 -14.71
N SER A 488 -7.35 18.62 -14.93
CA SER A 488 -6.69 19.91 -14.74
C SER A 488 -6.64 20.37 -13.27
N ASP A 489 -7.08 19.54 -12.32
CA ASP A 489 -7.07 19.87 -10.89
C ASP A 489 -5.64 20.09 -10.35
N ASP A 490 -5.53 20.85 -9.26
CA ASP A 490 -4.30 20.97 -8.49
C ASP A 490 -3.95 19.59 -7.90
N PHE A 491 -2.74 19.06 -8.20
CA PHE A 491 -2.31 17.74 -7.70
C PHE A 491 -1.30 17.80 -6.57
N THR A 492 -0.84 19.00 -6.17
CA THR A 492 0.32 19.13 -5.28
C THR A 492 0.08 18.56 -3.88
N ASN A 493 -1.09 18.81 -3.27
CA ASN A 493 -1.47 18.20 -1.99
C ASN A 493 -1.48 16.66 -2.08
N ASP A 494 -2.06 16.10 -3.14
CA ASP A 494 -2.10 14.66 -3.39
C ASP A 494 -0.69 14.07 -3.55
N GLY A 495 0.19 14.76 -4.29
CA GLY A 495 1.59 14.37 -4.44
C GLY A 495 2.36 14.39 -3.12
N VAL A 496 2.17 15.43 -2.29
CA VAL A 496 2.76 15.52 -0.95
C VAL A 496 2.27 14.41 -0.04
N MET A 497 0.95 14.17 0.01
CA MET A 497 0.36 13.06 0.77
C MET A 497 0.88 11.72 0.27
N THR A 498 1.00 11.53 -1.05
CA THR A 498 1.49 10.28 -1.65
C THR A 498 2.91 9.95 -1.20
N VAL A 499 3.82 10.93 -1.22
CA VAL A 499 5.20 10.73 -0.72
C VAL A 499 5.22 10.47 0.78
N LEU A 500 4.41 11.19 1.56
CA LEU A 500 4.39 11.11 3.02
C LEU A 500 3.53 9.95 3.57
N ARG A 501 2.98 9.09 2.71
CA ARG A 501 2.53 7.76 3.15
C ARG A 501 3.69 6.83 3.50
N GLY A 502 4.92 7.17 3.06
CA GLY A 502 6.13 6.46 3.45
C GLY A 502 6.43 5.19 2.66
N HIS A 503 5.93 5.07 1.43
CA HIS A 503 6.18 3.95 0.53
C HIS A 503 7.44 4.17 -0.33
N ASP A 504 8.20 3.11 -0.58
CA ASP A 504 9.41 3.16 -1.43
C ASP A 504 9.06 3.26 -2.90
N PHE A 505 7.98 2.58 -3.29
CA PHE A 505 7.54 2.51 -4.65
C PHE A 505 6.51 3.61 -4.90
N LEU A 506 6.81 4.50 -5.85
CA LEU A 506 5.99 5.64 -6.22
C LEU A 506 5.60 5.54 -7.69
N THR A 507 4.44 4.95 -7.95
CA THR A 507 3.91 4.77 -9.30
C THR A 507 3.32 6.07 -9.86
N LEU A 508 3.74 6.50 -11.05
CA LEU A 508 3.26 7.72 -11.68
C LEU A 508 2.32 7.41 -12.85
N TYR A 509 1.06 7.77 -12.68
CA TYR A 509 0.00 7.73 -13.70
C TYR A 509 -0.40 9.16 -14.07
N MET A 510 0.53 9.90 -14.68
CA MET A 510 0.34 11.32 -15.00
C MET A 510 0.14 11.51 -16.49
N ASN A 511 -0.95 12.15 -16.89
CA ASN A 511 -1.17 12.46 -18.29
C ASN A 511 -0.51 13.81 -18.65
N PRO A 512 0.50 13.84 -19.55
CA PRO A 512 1.19 15.08 -19.93
C PRO A 512 0.28 16.20 -20.41
N LYS A 513 -0.92 15.89 -20.93
CA LYS A 513 -1.92 16.87 -21.34
C LYS A 513 -2.34 17.84 -20.22
N PHE A 514 -2.30 17.41 -18.96
CA PHE A 514 -2.71 18.21 -17.80
C PHE A 514 -1.54 18.75 -16.99
N MET A 515 -0.33 18.63 -17.53
CA MET A 515 0.92 19.05 -16.90
C MET A 515 1.44 20.33 -17.54
N ASP A 516 1.36 21.44 -16.82
CA ASP A 516 2.00 22.69 -17.20
C ASP A 516 3.43 22.79 -16.61
N LYS A 517 4.13 23.89 -16.91
CA LYS A 517 5.50 24.14 -16.42
C LYS A 517 5.61 24.05 -14.89
N ARG A 518 4.60 24.53 -14.16
CA ARG A 518 4.59 24.53 -12.70
C ARG A 518 4.43 23.11 -12.16
N ARG A 519 3.53 22.33 -12.75
CA ARG A 519 3.24 20.95 -12.36
C ARG A 519 4.41 20.02 -12.65
N TRP A 520 5.10 20.21 -13.77
CA TRP A 520 6.35 19.52 -14.06
C TRP A 520 7.45 19.85 -13.05
N LYS A 521 7.60 21.12 -12.68
CA LYS A 521 8.53 21.52 -11.61
C LYS A 521 8.17 20.88 -10.27
N THR A 522 6.89 20.88 -9.93
CA THR A 522 6.36 20.28 -8.69
C THR A 522 6.70 18.80 -8.63
N LEU A 523 6.50 18.05 -9.72
CA LEU A 523 6.89 16.64 -9.79
C LEU A 523 8.41 16.47 -9.59
N ALA A 524 9.23 17.30 -10.24
CA ALA A 524 10.69 17.27 -10.08
C ALA A 524 11.12 17.49 -8.62
N ASP A 525 10.53 18.50 -7.97
CA ASP A 525 10.80 18.87 -6.59
C ASP A 525 10.35 17.77 -5.62
N LEU A 526 9.17 17.16 -5.85
CA LEU A 526 8.65 16.05 -5.03
C LEU A 526 9.54 14.82 -5.10
N ILE A 527 9.93 14.36 -6.30
CA ILE A 527 10.82 13.20 -6.48
C ILE A 527 12.17 13.45 -5.81
N SER A 528 12.73 14.65 -6.01
CA SER A 528 14.01 15.04 -5.41
C SER A 528 13.92 15.15 -3.88
N TRP A 529 12.79 15.62 -3.36
CA TRP A 529 12.54 15.69 -1.91
C TRP A 529 12.40 14.30 -1.30
N ALA A 530 11.62 13.42 -1.93
CA ALA A 530 11.41 12.05 -1.48
C ALA A 530 12.74 11.28 -1.39
N ARG A 531 13.55 11.33 -2.46
CA ARG A 531 14.89 10.68 -2.49
C ARG A 531 15.83 11.22 -1.41
N ARG A 532 15.83 12.53 -1.14
CA ARG A 532 16.67 13.13 -0.08
C ARG A 532 16.20 12.78 1.34
N ASN A 533 14.93 12.43 1.51
CA ASN A 533 14.33 12.07 2.80
C ASN A 533 14.06 10.57 2.94
N TYR A 534 14.58 9.74 2.02
CA TYR A 534 14.32 8.29 1.98
C TYR A 534 14.47 7.62 3.36
N ASP A 535 15.59 7.85 4.03
CA ASP A 535 15.90 7.19 5.31
C ASP A 535 14.86 7.48 6.41
N ILE A 536 14.34 8.71 6.48
CA ILE A 536 13.32 9.06 7.49
C ILE A 536 11.93 8.56 7.07
N LEU A 537 11.61 8.52 5.78
CA LEU A 537 10.35 8.00 5.25
C LEU A 537 10.21 6.47 5.49
N GLN A 538 11.31 5.74 5.69
CA GLN A 538 11.27 4.34 6.13
C GLN A 538 10.65 4.15 7.51
N GLN A 539 10.70 5.18 8.36
CA GLN A 539 10.31 5.13 9.76
C GLN A 539 8.95 5.78 9.97
N THR A 540 7.93 5.22 9.30
CA THR A 540 6.58 5.79 9.22
C THR A 540 5.61 5.13 10.21
N GLU A 541 4.87 5.97 10.92
CA GLU A 541 3.72 5.61 11.75
C GLU A 541 2.49 6.41 11.33
N ILE A 542 1.29 5.90 11.61
CA ILE A 542 0.03 6.54 11.20
C ILE A 542 -0.59 7.38 12.31
N ILE A 543 -1.29 8.46 11.93
CA ILE A 543 -2.21 9.21 12.77
C ILE A 543 -3.63 8.94 12.26
N LEU A 544 -4.38 8.14 13.01
CA LEU A 544 -5.78 7.84 12.69
C LEU A 544 -6.71 9.01 13.04
N PRO A 545 -7.83 9.19 12.31
CA PRO A 545 -8.95 10.02 12.76
C PRO A 545 -9.39 9.68 14.19
N SER A 546 -9.81 10.66 14.98
CA SER A 546 -10.20 10.43 16.38
C SER A 546 -11.31 9.38 16.54
N ASP A 547 -12.27 9.34 15.62
CA ASP A 547 -13.34 8.32 15.63
C ASP A 547 -12.76 6.90 15.51
N TRP A 548 -11.71 6.73 14.69
CA TRP A 548 -11.08 5.42 14.46
C TRP A 548 -10.14 5.01 15.60
N GLN A 549 -9.63 5.95 16.40
CA GLN A 549 -8.80 5.64 17.57
C GLN A 549 -9.57 4.91 18.68
N SER A 550 -10.91 5.09 18.73
CA SER A 550 -11.78 4.44 19.73
C SER A 550 -12.20 3.01 19.38
N GLY A 551 -11.64 2.43 18.31
CA GLY A 551 -12.00 1.09 17.83
C GLY A 551 -13.25 1.03 16.95
N GLN A 552 -13.81 2.18 16.54
CA GLN A 552 -14.94 2.26 15.59
C GLN A 552 -14.54 2.05 14.13
N MET A 553 -13.27 1.75 13.86
CA MET A 553 -12.81 1.45 12.51
C MET A 553 -13.49 0.16 12.04
N GLN A 554 -14.40 0.28 11.06
CA GLN A 554 -15.05 -0.88 10.46
C GLN A 554 -14.06 -1.59 9.55
N PHE A 555 -13.41 -2.61 10.09
CA PHE A 555 -12.43 -3.41 9.37
C PHE A 555 -13.07 -4.14 8.20
N SER A 556 -12.88 -3.58 7.01
CA SER A 556 -12.94 -4.35 5.79
C SER A 556 -12.07 -3.66 4.78
N ALA A 557 -10.84 -4.15 4.68
CA ALA A 557 -9.77 -3.48 3.98
C ALA A 557 -9.97 -3.42 2.44
N TYR A 558 -11.03 -4.05 1.94
CA TYR A 558 -11.55 -3.91 0.56
C TYR A 558 -13.02 -3.45 0.50
N SER A 559 -13.66 -3.17 1.64
CA SER A 559 -15.03 -2.66 1.61
C SER A 559 -15.05 -1.22 1.18
N HIS A 560 -15.94 -0.97 0.24
CA HIS A 560 -16.26 0.36 -0.23
C HIS A 560 -17.36 1.03 0.61
N SER A 561 -18.04 0.29 1.51
CA SER A 561 -19.26 0.71 2.21
C SER A 561 -19.04 1.59 3.45
N GLY A 562 -17.82 1.63 4.00
CA GLY A 562 -17.52 2.43 5.20
C GLY A 562 -17.44 3.93 4.90
N LYS A 563 -17.74 4.76 5.90
CA LYS A 563 -17.64 6.22 5.80
C LYS A 563 -16.25 6.67 6.24
N MET A 564 -15.62 7.56 5.47
CA MET A 564 -14.40 8.25 5.90
C MET A 564 -14.78 9.38 6.88
N PRO A 565 -14.21 9.43 8.10
CA PRO A 565 -14.42 10.55 9.00
C PRO A 565 -13.98 11.88 8.38
N ARG A 566 -14.74 12.95 8.65
CA ARG A 566 -14.38 14.34 8.26
C ARG A 566 -13.39 14.97 9.27
N GLN A 567 -12.57 14.14 9.89
CA GLN A 567 -11.63 14.50 10.95
C GLN A 567 -10.20 14.42 10.42
N LEU A 568 -9.28 15.10 11.11
CA LEU A 568 -7.87 15.11 10.75
C LEU A 568 -7.24 13.73 10.87
N TYR A 569 -6.30 13.44 9.98
CA TYR A 569 -5.46 12.25 9.99
C TYR A 569 -4.07 12.58 9.42
N GLY A 570 -3.14 11.64 9.44
CA GLY A 570 -1.79 11.91 8.97
C GLY A 570 -0.81 10.76 9.12
N TYR A 571 0.48 11.10 9.00
CA TYR A 571 1.60 10.19 9.17
C TYR A 571 2.74 10.90 9.90
N VAL A 572 3.51 10.15 10.68
CA VAL A 572 4.70 10.60 11.41
C VAL A 572 5.89 9.83 10.90
N HIS A 573 6.95 10.54 10.54
CA HIS A 573 8.22 9.97 10.14
C HIS A 573 9.29 10.39 11.14
N SER A 574 9.98 9.45 11.78
CA SER A 574 10.92 9.79 12.84
C SER A 574 12.25 9.05 12.74
N LEU A 575 13.35 9.80 12.72
CA LEU A 575 14.70 9.24 12.70
C LEU A 575 15.66 10.17 13.44
N ASN A 576 16.40 9.65 14.41
CA ASN A 576 17.46 10.37 15.14
C ASN A 576 17.02 11.72 15.76
N ASP A 577 15.87 11.76 16.44
CA ASP A 577 15.25 13.00 16.99
C ASP A 577 14.93 14.09 15.95
N LYS A 578 14.91 13.75 14.66
CA LYS A 578 14.22 14.51 13.62
C LYS A 578 12.87 13.85 13.37
N CYS A 579 11.82 14.66 13.29
CA CYS A 579 10.48 14.20 13.00
C CYS A 579 9.88 15.03 11.85
N ILE A 580 9.21 14.37 10.91
CA ILE A 580 8.38 14.99 9.87
C ILE A 580 6.96 14.48 10.09
N ILE A 581 6.01 15.38 10.29
CA ILE A 581 4.60 15.02 10.50
C ILE A 581 3.81 15.62 9.35
N VAL A 582 3.06 14.79 8.61
CA VAL A 582 2.01 15.27 7.73
C VAL A 582 0.67 15.17 8.43
N LEU A 583 -0.10 16.25 8.40
CA LEU A 583 -1.46 16.33 8.92
C LEU A 583 -2.36 16.80 7.80
N ARG A 584 -3.49 16.14 7.60
CA ARG A 584 -4.47 16.52 6.60
C ARG A 584 -5.83 16.75 7.25
N ASN A 585 -6.34 17.97 7.09
CA ASN A 585 -7.74 18.27 7.38
C ASN A 585 -8.56 18.01 6.10
N PRO A 586 -9.37 16.95 6.01
CA PRO A 586 -10.16 16.65 4.81
C PRO A 586 -11.40 17.55 4.65
N TRP A 587 -11.70 18.42 5.63
CA TRP A 587 -13.01 19.05 5.76
C TRP A 587 -12.98 20.58 5.60
N ILE A 588 -14.14 21.15 5.28
CA ILE A 588 -14.31 22.59 5.05
C ILE A 588 -14.18 23.44 6.32
N ALA A 589 -14.34 22.85 7.51
CA ALA A 589 -14.16 23.58 8.76
C ALA A 589 -12.70 23.57 9.21
N CYS A 590 -12.23 24.66 9.83
CA CYS A 590 -10.95 24.68 10.54
C CYS A 590 -10.92 23.61 11.64
N SER A 591 -9.74 23.04 11.91
CA SER A 591 -9.56 22.03 12.96
C SER A 591 -8.25 22.23 13.73
N HIS A 592 -8.06 21.43 14.79
CA HIS A 592 -6.84 21.46 15.59
C HIS A 592 -6.36 20.04 15.87
N TYR A 593 -5.05 19.80 15.76
CA TYR A 593 -4.43 18.55 16.16
C TYR A 593 -3.65 18.73 17.46
N LYS A 594 -3.90 17.83 18.42
CA LYS A 594 -3.23 17.84 19.73
C LYS A 594 -2.27 16.68 19.81
N PHE A 595 -1.02 16.97 20.18
CA PHE A 595 -0.02 15.94 20.44
C PHE A 595 0.98 16.38 21.49
N LYS A 596 1.76 15.40 21.96
CA LYS A 596 2.82 15.58 22.95
C LYS A 596 4.19 15.37 22.31
N LEU A 597 5.16 16.22 22.63
CA LEU A 597 6.54 16.04 22.21
C LEU A 597 7.21 14.91 22.98
N ASN A 598 6.98 13.66 22.58
CA ASN A 598 7.52 12.49 23.27
C ASN A 598 7.86 11.33 22.32
N GLN A 599 8.12 10.16 22.89
CA GLN A 599 8.42 8.92 22.15
C GLN A 599 7.30 8.47 21.21
N ASN A 600 6.04 8.88 21.42
CA ASN A 600 4.92 8.47 20.58
C ASN A 600 4.98 9.11 19.18
N ILE A 601 5.73 10.21 19.03
CA ILE A 601 6.06 10.81 17.73
C ILE A 601 7.52 10.55 17.32
N GLY A 602 8.15 9.57 17.98
CA GLY A 602 9.51 9.11 17.69
C GLY A 602 10.66 9.96 18.23
N LEU A 603 10.40 10.86 19.20
CA LEU A 603 11.45 11.60 19.91
C LEU A 603 11.97 10.80 21.10
N ASN A 604 13.29 10.62 21.19
CA ASN A 604 13.91 9.79 22.22
C ASN A 604 14.65 10.60 23.29
N GLN A 605 15.09 11.83 22.99
CA GLN A 605 15.83 12.66 23.94
C GLN A 605 14.94 13.53 24.83
N LYS A 606 14.94 13.21 26.13
CA LYS A 606 14.18 13.93 27.16
C LYS A 606 14.68 15.35 27.47
N SER A 607 15.94 15.65 27.21
CA SER A 607 16.55 16.96 27.49
C SER A 607 16.68 17.88 26.28
N GLY A 608 16.18 17.46 25.11
CA GLY A 608 16.25 18.25 23.89
C GLY A 608 15.38 19.51 23.95
N ILE A 609 15.86 20.59 23.33
CA ILE A 609 15.07 21.77 23.00
C ILE A 609 14.70 21.67 21.52
N PHE A 610 13.41 21.71 21.23
CA PHE A 610 12.86 21.50 19.89
C PHE A 610 12.20 22.78 19.37
N SER A 611 12.16 22.88 18.04
CA SER A 611 11.37 23.87 17.32
C SER A 611 10.47 23.14 16.31
N ILE A 612 9.40 23.81 15.89
CA ILE A 612 8.44 23.29 14.93
C ILE A 612 8.24 24.32 13.84
N VAL A 613 8.56 23.92 12.61
CA VAL A 613 8.38 24.75 11.41
C VAL A 613 7.60 23.96 10.39
N SER A 614 6.60 24.58 9.76
CA SER A 614 5.99 23.97 8.58
C SER A 614 6.94 24.06 7.39
N ILE A 615 7.08 22.96 6.66
CA ILE A 615 7.79 22.91 5.37
C ILE A 615 6.82 22.80 4.19
N TYR A 616 5.51 22.80 4.48
CA TYR A 616 4.38 22.81 3.55
C TYR A 616 3.10 23.20 4.30
N PRO A 617 2.14 23.96 3.72
CA PRO A 617 2.14 24.50 2.35
C PRO A 617 3.03 25.76 2.19
N GLU A 618 3.36 26.39 3.32
CA GLU A 618 4.27 27.53 3.42
C GLU A 618 5.10 27.44 4.70
N VAL A 619 6.20 28.19 4.76
CA VAL A 619 7.13 28.12 5.89
C VAL A 619 6.68 29.05 7.02
N ARG A 620 6.28 28.46 8.15
CA ARG A 620 5.81 29.17 9.35
C ARG A 620 6.36 28.56 10.61
N LYS A 621 6.57 29.38 11.63
CA LYS A 621 6.99 28.96 12.96
C LYS A 621 5.77 28.61 13.82
N TYR A 622 5.61 27.32 14.13
CA TYR A 622 4.56 26.81 15.02
C TYR A 622 5.00 26.79 16.49
N GLY A 623 6.31 26.73 16.76
CA GLY A 623 6.84 26.84 18.12
C GLY A 623 8.35 26.82 18.16
N GLU A 624 8.91 27.36 19.23
CA GLU A 624 10.34 27.39 19.51
C GLU A 624 10.61 27.19 21.01
N ASN A 625 11.82 26.74 21.35
CA ASN A 625 12.23 26.47 22.72
C ASN A 625 11.36 25.44 23.46
N LEU A 626 10.78 24.48 22.72
CA LEU A 626 9.86 23.48 23.23
C LEU A 626 10.61 22.34 23.92
N ARG A 627 10.01 21.79 24.99
CA ARG A 627 10.62 20.71 25.79
C ARG A 627 9.92 19.38 25.58
N TYR A 628 10.67 18.29 25.78
CA TYR A 628 10.09 16.95 25.82
C TYR A 628 8.96 16.87 26.87
N GLY A 629 7.86 16.23 26.51
CA GLY A 629 6.65 16.08 27.32
C GLY A 629 5.66 17.24 27.22
N GLN A 630 6.02 18.34 26.54
CA GLN A 630 5.13 19.48 26.33
C GLN A 630 3.97 19.11 25.40
N ASP A 631 2.76 19.54 25.77
CA ASP A 631 1.55 19.45 24.96
C ASP A 631 1.49 20.61 23.96
N LEU A 632 1.02 20.31 22.75
CA LEU A 632 0.93 21.25 21.64
C LEU A 632 -0.43 21.13 20.95
N GLU A 633 -0.88 22.27 20.43
CA GLU A 633 -2.09 22.37 19.62
C GLU A 633 -1.74 23.04 18.30
N ILE A 634 -1.96 22.33 17.20
CA ILE A 634 -1.64 22.78 15.84
C ILE A 634 -2.94 23.13 15.13
N PRO A 635 -3.17 24.41 14.76
CA PRO A 635 -4.33 24.80 13.97
C PRO A 635 -4.16 24.41 12.50
N LEU A 636 -5.24 23.94 11.87
CA LEU A 636 -5.32 23.66 10.44
C LEU A 636 -6.51 24.35 9.79
N ALA A 637 -6.28 24.94 8.63
CA ALA A 637 -7.27 25.53 7.74
C ALA A 637 -8.16 24.46 7.11
N PRO A 638 -9.27 24.88 6.47
CA PRO A 638 -10.08 24.01 5.63
C PRO A 638 -9.22 23.29 4.59
N TYR A 639 -9.42 21.99 4.38
CA TYR A 639 -8.72 21.22 3.34
C TYR A 639 -7.17 21.30 3.39
N GLU A 640 -6.57 21.75 4.49
CA GLU A 640 -5.13 21.95 4.58
C GLU A 640 -4.40 20.60 4.71
N THR A 641 -3.41 20.40 3.84
CA THR A 641 -2.33 19.45 4.08
C THR A 641 -1.15 20.25 4.65
N LEU A 642 -0.73 19.91 5.87
CA LEU A 642 0.31 20.59 6.63
C LEU A 642 1.45 19.62 6.89
N VAL A 643 2.68 19.99 6.52
CA VAL A 643 3.86 19.19 6.83
C VAL A 643 4.72 19.96 7.81
N LEU A 644 4.88 19.42 9.01
CA LEU A 644 5.71 19.97 10.07
C LEU A 644 7.05 19.24 10.11
N GLN A 645 8.13 19.99 10.25
CA GLN A 645 9.44 19.47 10.61
C GLN A 645 9.75 19.87 12.05
N ILE A 646 10.10 18.88 12.87
CA ILE A 646 10.48 19.02 14.27
C ILE A 646 11.91 18.53 14.42
N GLU A 647 12.81 19.41 14.85
CA GLU A 647 14.20 19.05 15.11
C GLU A 647 14.86 20.03 16.09
N LYS A 648 16.05 19.68 16.53
CA LYS A 648 16.91 20.56 17.35
C LYS A 648 17.60 21.58 16.47
N ASN A 649 17.84 22.77 17.01
CA ASN A 649 18.61 23.84 16.34
C ASN A 649 18.07 24.24 14.95
N GLN A 650 16.77 24.04 14.73
CA GLN A 650 16.11 24.44 13.50
C GLN A 650 16.14 25.96 13.34
N LYS A 651 16.35 26.45 12.12
CA LYS A 651 16.34 27.89 11.85
C LYS A 651 14.91 28.42 11.97
N THR A 652 14.64 29.20 13.01
CA THR A 652 13.32 29.82 13.26
C THR A 652 13.33 31.35 13.20
N PHE A 653 14.51 31.97 13.12
CA PHE A 653 14.65 33.42 13.06
C PHE A 653 13.96 33.99 11.81
N ASP A 654 13.23 35.10 11.96
CA ASP A 654 12.43 35.79 10.93
C ASP A 654 11.31 34.97 10.27
N LEU A 655 11.00 33.77 10.76
CA LEU A 655 9.87 33.01 10.24
C LEU A 655 8.53 33.60 10.74
N PRO A 656 7.54 33.79 9.85
CA PRO A 656 6.23 34.27 10.25
C PRO A 656 5.57 33.28 11.21
N GLY A 657 4.92 33.81 12.25
CA GLY A 657 4.10 33.02 13.17
C GLY A 657 2.82 32.50 12.51
N VAL A 658 2.12 31.66 13.26
CA VAL A 658 0.82 31.08 12.87
C VAL A 658 -0.36 31.91 13.39
N GLU A 659 -0.09 33.02 14.11
CA GLU A 659 -1.08 33.81 14.84
C GLU A 659 -2.31 34.22 14.01
N ASP A 660 -3.43 34.29 14.72
CA ASP A 660 -4.78 33.86 14.31
C ASP A 660 -5.18 34.16 12.87
N ARG A 661 -5.58 33.08 12.18
CA ARG A 661 -6.14 33.01 10.83
C ARG A 661 -7.52 33.67 10.73
N ASN A 662 -7.68 34.90 11.22
CA ASN A 662 -8.90 35.70 11.16
C ASN A 662 -9.02 36.37 9.78
N TYR A 663 -9.11 35.56 8.74
CA TYR A 663 -9.26 36.02 7.35
C TYR A 663 -10.71 36.37 7.01
N LEU A 664 -11.67 35.91 7.82
CA LEU A 664 -13.10 36.11 7.62
C LEU A 664 -13.79 36.55 8.90
N SER A 665 -14.61 37.58 8.82
CA SER A 665 -15.59 37.91 9.86
C SER A 665 -17.00 38.00 9.30
N ILE A 666 -17.96 37.47 10.06
CA ILE A 666 -19.38 37.46 9.71
C ILE A 666 -20.13 38.38 10.66
N ARG A 667 -21.00 39.22 10.10
CA ARG A 667 -21.91 40.12 10.81
C ARG A 667 -23.32 40.01 10.23
N ASN A 668 -24.31 40.36 11.04
CA ASN A 668 -25.71 40.44 10.63
C ASN A 668 -26.28 39.18 9.95
N LEU A 669 -25.77 37.98 10.28
CA LEU A 669 -26.24 36.71 9.73
C LEU A 669 -27.70 36.47 10.12
N LYS A 670 -28.59 36.53 9.14
CA LYS A 670 -29.97 36.07 9.22
C LYS A 670 -30.11 34.87 8.27
N LYS A 671 -30.64 33.77 8.77
CA LYS A 671 -30.87 32.58 7.96
C LYS A 671 -32.18 31.93 8.31
N THR A 672 -32.86 31.45 7.29
CA THR A 672 -34.02 30.59 7.40
C THR A 672 -33.76 29.38 6.53
N VAL A 673 -33.92 28.18 7.08
CA VAL A 673 -33.87 26.92 6.33
C VAL A 673 -35.15 26.18 6.66
N CYS A 674 -36.03 26.05 5.68
CA CYS A 674 -37.30 25.37 5.80
C CYS A 674 -37.25 24.11 4.94
N GLN A 675 -37.74 23.00 5.50
CA GLN A 675 -38.09 21.84 4.71
C GLN A 675 -39.49 22.09 4.13
N GLU A 676 -39.61 22.18 2.80
CA GLU A 676 -40.88 22.49 2.14
C GLU A 676 -41.78 21.23 2.06
N ASP A 677 -41.17 20.07 1.85
CA ASP A 677 -41.80 18.75 1.87
C ASP A 677 -40.80 17.65 2.29
N ASP A 678 -41.18 16.37 2.24
CA ASP A 678 -40.31 15.23 2.59
C ASP A 678 -39.01 15.11 1.76
N SER A 679 -38.81 16.00 0.77
CA SER A 679 -37.77 15.87 -0.24
C SER A 679 -36.96 17.14 -0.53
N THR A 680 -37.47 18.34 -0.25
CA THR A 680 -36.84 19.61 -0.68
C THR A 680 -36.61 20.59 0.47
N PHE A 681 -35.54 21.38 0.35
CA PHE A 681 -35.23 22.51 1.24
C PHE A 681 -35.37 23.81 0.49
N GLU A 682 -35.95 24.80 1.15
CA GLU A 682 -35.84 26.21 0.79
C GLU A 682 -35.01 26.92 1.86
N ALA A 683 -34.03 27.72 1.44
CA ALA A 683 -33.31 28.56 2.38
C ALA A 683 -33.09 29.97 1.86
N HIS A 684 -33.07 30.90 2.80
CA HIS A 684 -32.70 32.29 2.60
C HIS A 684 -31.63 32.66 3.62
N VAL A 685 -30.49 33.16 3.15
CA VAL A 685 -29.38 33.64 3.97
C VAL A 685 -29.08 35.08 3.59
N GLN A 686 -29.06 35.97 4.58
CA GLN A 686 -28.60 37.34 4.48
C GLN A 686 -27.44 37.53 5.45
N VAL A 687 -26.30 38.01 4.97
CA VAL A 687 -25.09 38.11 5.81
C VAL A 687 -24.16 39.20 5.30
N ASP A 688 -23.54 39.93 6.21
CA ASP A 688 -22.43 40.83 5.89
C ASP A 688 -21.12 40.11 6.20
N VAL A 689 -20.23 40.06 5.22
CA VAL A 689 -18.93 39.37 5.33
C VAL A 689 -17.82 40.39 5.12
N ASP A 690 -16.86 40.43 6.04
CA ASP A 690 -15.59 41.11 5.79
C ASP A 690 -14.52 40.05 5.50
N VAL A 691 -13.73 40.31 4.46
CA VAL A 691 -12.68 39.41 3.98
C VAL A 691 -11.35 40.14 4.09
N ASN A 692 -10.34 39.47 4.65
CA ASN A 692 -8.95 39.93 4.70
C ASN A 692 -8.03 38.95 3.99
N ALA A 693 -8.45 38.45 2.83
CA ALA A 693 -7.73 37.47 2.03
C ALA A 693 -7.79 37.87 0.55
N PRO A 694 -6.77 37.48 -0.26
CA PRO A 694 -6.75 37.80 -1.69
C PRO A 694 -7.96 37.26 -2.46
N GLN A 695 -8.50 36.13 -2.02
CA GLN A 695 -9.64 35.46 -2.64
C GLN A 695 -10.57 34.91 -1.56
N SER A 696 -11.87 34.96 -1.82
CA SER A 696 -12.85 34.24 -1.02
C SER A 696 -14.06 33.83 -1.85
N GLN A 697 -14.72 32.77 -1.40
CA GLN A 697 -15.83 32.13 -2.10
C GLN A 697 -16.96 31.81 -1.13
N LEU A 698 -18.19 31.99 -1.60
CA LEU A 698 -19.36 31.35 -1.01
C LEU A 698 -19.47 29.94 -1.61
N ILE A 699 -19.60 28.95 -0.74
CA ILE A 699 -19.76 27.54 -1.12
C ILE A 699 -21.03 27.00 -0.47
N VAL A 700 -21.93 26.47 -1.29
CA VAL A 700 -23.08 25.69 -0.84
C VAL A 700 -22.85 24.23 -1.22
N LEU A 701 -22.83 23.35 -0.23
CA LEU A 701 -22.67 21.91 -0.38
C LEU A 701 -24.02 21.23 -0.25
N LEU A 702 -24.42 20.54 -1.32
CA LEU A 702 -25.57 19.65 -1.36
C LEU A 702 -25.07 18.20 -1.31
N GLU A 703 -25.61 17.38 -0.42
CA GLU A 703 -25.27 15.96 -0.32
C GLU A 703 -26.53 15.11 -0.46
N GLY A 704 -26.40 13.95 -1.11
CA GLY A 704 -27.53 13.07 -1.40
C GLY A 704 -27.12 11.60 -1.49
N LYS A 705 -28.12 10.72 -1.65
CA LYS A 705 -27.88 9.30 -2.00
C LYS A 705 -27.43 9.15 -3.46
N LYS A 706 -27.85 10.09 -4.31
CA LYS A 706 -27.38 10.29 -5.67
C LYS A 706 -26.80 11.70 -5.75
N THR A 707 -25.99 11.97 -6.77
CA THR A 707 -25.48 13.33 -7.02
C THR A 707 -26.65 14.29 -7.18
N PRO A 708 -26.81 15.28 -6.29
CA PRO A 708 -27.90 16.26 -6.42
C PRO A 708 -27.84 16.98 -7.77
N SER A 709 -29.00 17.40 -8.27
CA SER A 709 -29.11 18.25 -9.46
C SER A 709 -28.66 19.69 -9.16
N LYS A 710 -28.57 20.55 -10.18
CA LYS A 710 -28.27 21.98 -9.97
C LYS A 710 -29.53 22.62 -9.33
N PRO A 711 -29.44 23.20 -8.12
CA PRO A 711 -30.60 23.82 -7.47
C PRO A 711 -30.99 25.11 -8.18
N ASP A 712 -32.24 25.55 -8.00
CA ASP A 712 -32.61 26.93 -8.33
C ASP A 712 -32.03 27.84 -7.24
N MET A 713 -31.05 28.67 -7.60
CA MET A 713 -30.30 29.48 -6.66
C MET A 713 -30.11 30.90 -7.20
N GLN A 714 -30.50 31.87 -6.38
CA GLN A 714 -30.32 33.29 -6.63
C GLN A 714 -29.33 33.83 -5.59
N LEU A 715 -28.25 34.42 -6.07
CA LEU A 715 -27.23 35.02 -5.24
C LEU A 715 -26.99 36.46 -5.68
N THR A 716 -27.06 37.38 -4.72
CA THR A 716 -26.60 38.76 -4.92
C THR A 716 -25.51 39.13 -3.92
N LEU A 717 -24.53 39.89 -4.39
CA LEU A 717 -23.48 40.53 -3.59
C LEU A 717 -23.61 42.04 -3.76
N ASN A 718 -23.79 42.77 -2.67
CA ASN A 718 -24.05 44.21 -2.67
C ASN A 718 -25.19 44.59 -3.64
N GLY A 719 -26.25 43.78 -3.66
CA GLY A 719 -27.43 43.96 -4.51
C GLY A 719 -27.24 43.61 -6.00
N LYS A 720 -26.08 43.12 -6.42
CA LYS A 720 -25.81 42.70 -7.81
C LYS A 720 -25.77 41.18 -7.92
N ALA A 721 -26.40 40.62 -8.96
CA ALA A 721 -26.35 39.19 -9.22
C ALA A 721 -24.91 38.69 -9.44
N VAL A 722 -24.56 37.56 -8.83
CA VAL A 722 -23.24 36.93 -8.95
C VAL A 722 -23.36 35.62 -9.72
N LYS A 723 -22.38 35.33 -10.59
CA LYS A 723 -22.34 34.08 -11.34
C LYS A 723 -22.01 32.92 -10.42
N LEU A 724 -22.80 31.86 -10.51
CA LEU A 724 -22.56 30.59 -9.84
C LEU A 724 -21.93 29.59 -10.82
N TYR A 725 -21.04 28.76 -10.31
CA TYR A 725 -20.57 27.55 -10.99
C TYR A 725 -20.78 26.34 -10.08
N SER A 726 -20.75 25.14 -10.68
CA SER A 726 -21.04 23.91 -9.94
C SER A 726 -19.98 22.86 -10.16
N ILE A 727 -19.64 22.13 -9.09
CA ILE A 727 -18.71 20.99 -9.15
C ILE A 727 -19.41 19.79 -8.51
N LYS A 728 -19.32 18.62 -9.12
CA LYS A 728 -19.98 17.39 -8.66
C LYS A 728 -18.98 16.25 -8.46
N ASN A 729 -19.47 15.10 -7.99
CA ASN A 729 -18.71 13.84 -8.00
C ASN A 729 -18.07 13.56 -9.36
N ALA A 730 -16.96 12.81 -9.35
CA ALA A 730 -16.33 12.31 -10.56
C ALA A 730 -17.24 11.49 -11.46
N GLU A 731 -16.79 11.29 -12.70
CA GLU A 731 -17.36 10.35 -13.65
C GLU A 731 -16.39 9.19 -13.91
N ASN A 732 -16.93 7.99 -14.18
CA ASN A 732 -16.17 6.78 -14.55
C ASN A 732 -16.00 6.69 -16.07
N THR A 733 -15.58 7.79 -16.70
CA THR A 733 -15.46 7.91 -18.15
C THR A 733 -14.12 8.53 -18.51
N PHE A 734 -13.50 8.01 -19.56
CA PHE A 734 -12.34 8.62 -20.19
C PHE A 734 -12.54 8.64 -21.71
N PRO A 735 -12.43 9.81 -22.39
CA PRO A 735 -12.17 11.12 -21.80
C PRO A 735 -13.36 11.64 -20.97
N ILE A 736 -13.07 12.52 -20.01
CA ILE A 736 -14.05 13.17 -19.15
C ILE A 736 -14.91 14.13 -20.01
N VAL A 737 -16.23 14.15 -19.77
CA VAL A 737 -17.18 14.97 -20.53
C VAL A 737 -16.97 16.47 -20.29
N ASP A 738 -16.77 16.87 -19.04
CA ASP A 738 -16.44 18.25 -18.66
C ASP A 738 -15.42 18.29 -17.49
N PRO A 739 -14.11 18.39 -17.78
CA PRO A 739 -13.08 18.37 -16.74
C PRO A 739 -13.11 19.60 -15.81
N ASN A 740 -13.96 20.61 -16.06
CA ASN A 740 -14.12 21.77 -15.20
C ASN A 740 -15.30 21.64 -14.21
N GLU A 741 -16.24 20.73 -14.44
CA GLU A 741 -17.40 20.49 -13.55
C GLU A 741 -17.33 19.16 -12.78
N THR A 742 -16.45 18.23 -13.18
CA THR A 742 -16.33 16.90 -12.57
C THR A 742 -14.89 16.43 -12.46
N GLY A 743 -14.61 15.62 -11.43
CA GLY A 743 -13.35 14.90 -11.31
C GLY A 743 -13.31 13.60 -12.13
N TRP A 744 -12.28 12.80 -11.89
CA TRP A 744 -12.09 11.52 -12.55
C TRP A 744 -11.89 10.38 -11.55
N ALA A 745 -12.54 9.26 -11.80
CA ALA A 745 -12.32 8.00 -11.12
C ALA A 745 -12.25 6.87 -12.16
N SER A 746 -11.60 5.78 -11.78
CA SER A 746 -11.60 4.52 -12.52
C SER A 746 -11.87 3.44 -11.50
N SER A 747 -13.17 3.16 -11.30
CA SER A 747 -13.61 2.24 -10.26
C SER A 747 -14.90 1.53 -10.66
N TRP A 748 -14.95 0.24 -10.37
CA TRP A 748 -16.16 -0.57 -10.55
C TRP A 748 -17.01 -0.62 -9.28
N ALA A 749 -16.52 -0.04 -8.18
CA ALA A 749 -17.24 0.00 -6.93
C ALA A 749 -18.40 1.01 -6.96
N PRO A 750 -19.43 0.84 -6.12
CA PRO A 750 -20.46 1.85 -5.92
C PRO A 750 -19.88 3.16 -5.38
N ILE A 751 -20.48 4.29 -5.77
CA ILE A 751 -20.12 5.61 -5.24
C ILE A 751 -20.51 5.67 -3.75
N PRO A 752 -19.56 5.93 -2.83
CA PRO A 752 -19.82 5.89 -1.39
C PRO A 752 -20.58 7.11 -0.87
N GLU A 753 -20.25 8.31 -1.36
CA GLU A 753 -20.89 9.58 -1.00
C GLU A 753 -21.15 10.38 -2.29
N SER A 754 -22.31 11.04 -2.37
CA SER A 754 -22.68 11.87 -3.52
C SER A 754 -22.94 13.31 -3.11
N TRP A 755 -22.37 14.26 -3.85
CA TRP A 755 -22.45 15.68 -3.57
C TRP A 755 -22.43 16.56 -4.82
N ARG A 756 -22.91 17.79 -4.65
CA ARG A 756 -22.72 18.92 -5.56
C ARG A 756 -22.37 20.16 -4.77
N PHE A 757 -21.34 20.87 -5.19
CA PHE A 757 -21.03 22.22 -4.75
C PHE A 757 -21.63 23.23 -5.72
N MET A 758 -22.22 24.29 -5.17
CA MET A 758 -22.49 25.55 -5.85
C MET A 758 -21.54 26.59 -5.28
N ILE A 759 -20.79 27.26 -6.15
CA ILE A 759 -19.69 28.13 -5.74
C ILE A 759 -19.84 29.48 -6.43
N ALA A 760 -19.59 30.56 -5.69
CA ALA A 760 -19.51 31.91 -6.20
C ALA A 760 -18.31 32.65 -5.59
N ASP A 761 -17.56 33.37 -6.41
CA ASP A 761 -16.50 34.25 -5.94
C ASP A 761 -17.12 35.51 -5.34
N ILE A 762 -16.71 35.85 -4.11
CA ILE A 762 -17.24 37.01 -3.37
C ILE A 762 -16.21 38.14 -3.20
N GLY A 763 -14.99 37.96 -3.73
CA GLY A 763 -13.94 38.99 -3.79
C GLY A 763 -13.10 39.12 -2.53
N TYR A 764 -12.31 40.19 -2.44
CA TYR A 764 -11.30 40.39 -1.40
C TYR A 764 -11.75 41.31 -0.25
N GLU A 765 -12.80 42.12 -0.42
CA GLU A 765 -13.39 42.96 0.65
C GLU A 765 -14.63 42.31 1.30
N GLY A 766 -15.21 41.31 0.64
CA GLY A 766 -16.52 40.77 1.00
C GLY A 766 -17.66 41.71 0.61
N GLY A 767 -18.70 41.75 1.44
CA GLY A 767 -19.90 42.56 1.21
C GLY A 767 -21.17 41.95 1.80
N SER A 768 -22.31 42.55 1.45
CA SER A 768 -23.62 42.05 1.84
C SER A 768 -24.10 40.99 0.86
N ILE A 769 -24.31 39.78 1.35
CA ILE A 769 -24.74 38.61 0.59
C ILE A 769 -26.22 38.36 0.87
N ASP A 770 -27.02 38.23 -0.18
CA ASP A 770 -28.38 37.67 -0.12
C ASP A 770 -28.43 36.43 -1.03
N LEU A 771 -28.55 35.27 -0.40
CA LEU A 771 -28.59 33.96 -1.03
C LEU A 771 -29.97 33.34 -0.79
N LYS A 772 -30.66 32.99 -1.87
CA LYS A 772 -31.89 32.19 -1.85
C LYS A 772 -31.69 30.95 -2.69
N PHE A 773 -32.14 29.80 -2.20
CA PHE A 773 -32.15 28.60 -3.02
C PHE A 773 -33.26 27.63 -2.63
N LYS A 774 -33.65 26.82 -3.62
CA LYS A 774 -34.51 25.66 -3.47
C LYS A 774 -33.82 24.43 -4.03
N THR A 775 -33.66 23.40 -3.19
CA THR A 775 -32.99 22.15 -3.58
C THR A 775 -33.93 21.21 -4.32
N ASP A 776 -33.36 20.22 -5.01
CA ASP A 776 -34.13 19.11 -5.57
C ASP A 776 -34.38 17.97 -4.55
N PRO A 777 -35.28 17.02 -4.87
CA PRO A 777 -35.60 15.86 -4.05
C PRO A 777 -34.45 14.89 -3.68
N ASP A 778 -33.37 14.84 -4.48
CA ASP A 778 -32.21 13.99 -4.25
C ASP A 778 -31.25 14.56 -3.19
N CYS A 779 -31.35 15.86 -2.89
CA CYS A 779 -30.64 16.50 -1.79
C CYS A 779 -31.18 16.02 -0.42
N LYS A 780 -30.29 15.49 0.42
CA LYS A 780 -30.61 14.99 1.78
C LYS A 780 -29.93 15.77 2.88
N LYS A 781 -28.86 16.51 2.56
CA LYS A 781 -28.18 17.39 3.48
C LYS A 781 -27.67 18.64 2.78
N ILE A 782 -27.61 19.72 3.54
CA ILE A 782 -27.10 20.99 3.05
C ILE A 782 -26.26 21.72 4.08
N SER A 783 -25.20 22.36 3.59
CA SER A 783 -24.46 23.36 4.34
C SER A 783 -23.98 24.49 3.44
N ALA A 784 -23.74 25.66 4.02
CA ALA A 784 -23.27 26.83 3.31
C ALA A 784 -22.14 27.49 4.10
N TRP A 785 -21.10 27.92 3.40
CA TRP A 785 -19.84 28.37 3.99
C TRP A 785 -19.27 29.53 3.20
N ILE A 786 -18.56 30.42 3.89
CA ILE A 786 -17.58 31.30 3.26
C ILE A 786 -16.21 30.69 3.49
N ILE A 787 -15.38 30.67 2.45
CA ILE A 787 -14.00 30.21 2.51
C ILE A 787 -13.05 31.27 1.99
N ALA A 788 -11.93 31.48 2.67
CA ALA A 788 -10.85 32.38 2.29
C ALA A 788 -9.66 31.59 1.76
N MET A 789 -9.02 32.09 0.72
CA MET A 789 -7.87 31.44 0.09
C MET A 789 -6.92 32.44 -0.56
N LYS A 790 -5.75 31.92 -0.96
CA LYS A 790 -4.82 32.60 -1.84
C LYS A 790 -4.29 31.61 -2.89
N SER A 791 -3.98 32.12 -4.07
CA SER A 791 -3.08 31.43 -4.99
C SER A 791 -1.65 31.64 -4.51
N GLU A 792 -0.84 30.58 -4.51
CA GLU A 792 0.56 30.67 -4.10
C GLU A 792 1.44 30.26 -5.27
N ASN A 793 2.58 30.94 -5.43
CA ASN A 793 3.64 30.53 -6.35
C ASN A 793 4.97 30.93 -5.72
N ASN A 794 5.27 30.35 -4.56
CA ASN A 794 6.37 30.79 -3.73
C ASN A 794 7.69 30.14 -4.18
N ASP A 795 8.68 30.96 -4.49
CA ASP A 795 10.08 30.56 -4.72
C ASP A 795 10.94 30.62 -3.45
N ALA A 796 10.33 30.85 -2.27
CA ALA A 796 11.04 30.90 -1.00
C ALA A 796 11.88 29.64 -0.78
N LYS A 797 13.11 29.85 -0.32
CA LYS A 797 14.07 28.77 -0.06
C LYS A 797 14.21 28.58 1.44
N TYR A 798 13.58 27.55 1.95
CA TYR A 798 13.85 27.03 3.29
C TYR A 798 14.42 25.61 3.19
N PRO A 799 15.38 25.22 4.06
CA PRO A 799 15.91 23.86 4.05
C PRO A 799 14.80 22.82 4.13
N ASN A 800 14.84 21.83 3.25
CA ASN A 800 13.86 20.74 3.19
C ASN A 800 12.41 21.16 2.88
N MET A 801 12.17 22.37 2.35
CA MET A 801 10.85 22.80 1.91
C MET A 801 10.30 21.93 0.75
N LEU A 802 8.99 21.65 0.79
CA LEU A 802 8.23 21.01 -0.28
C LEU A 802 7.67 22.08 -1.24
N PRO A 803 7.37 21.74 -2.51
CA PRO A 803 6.80 22.70 -3.45
C PRO A 803 5.41 23.17 -2.98
N SER A 804 5.15 24.48 -2.95
CA SER A 804 3.86 25.03 -2.50
C SER A 804 2.70 24.67 -3.43
N PRO A 805 1.49 24.43 -2.89
CA PRO A 805 0.32 24.13 -3.72
C PRO A 805 -0.12 25.33 -4.54
N GLU A 806 -0.88 25.05 -5.60
CA GLU A 806 -1.52 26.08 -6.46
C GLU A 806 -2.49 26.96 -5.67
N ARG A 807 -3.17 26.37 -4.69
CA ARG A 807 -4.12 27.02 -3.80
C ARG A 807 -3.81 26.73 -2.33
N ILE A 808 -3.87 27.76 -1.49
CA ILE A 808 -3.81 27.64 -0.03
C ILE A 808 -5.13 28.17 0.54
N TYR A 809 -5.84 27.30 1.27
CA TYR A 809 -7.00 27.69 2.07
C TYR A 809 -6.54 28.31 3.39
N LEU A 810 -7.21 29.37 3.83
CA LEU A 810 -6.76 30.23 4.93
C LEU A 810 -7.71 30.16 6.14
N ASP A 811 -9.01 30.25 5.91
CA ASP A 811 -10.07 30.22 6.94
C ASP A 811 -11.40 29.82 6.30
N SER A 812 -12.36 29.40 7.12
CA SER A 812 -13.76 29.28 6.72
C SER A 812 -14.70 29.70 7.84
N LYS A 813 -15.90 30.13 7.44
CA LYS A 813 -17.00 30.42 8.37
C LYS A 813 -18.28 29.77 7.87
N VAL A 814 -19.00 29.15 8.79
CA VAL A 814 -20.28 28.50 8.51
C VAL A 814 -21.40 29.52 8.45
N LEU A 815 -22.23 29.43 7.41
CA LEU A 815 -23.49 30.16 7.28
C LEU A 815 -24.65 29.25 7.66
N ILE A 816 -24.71 28.06 7.07
CA ILE A 816 -25.68 27.01 7.38
C ILE A 816 -24.90 25.79 7.88
N GLU A 817 -25.13 25.39 9.13
CA GLU A 817 -24.58 24.18 9.72
C GLU A 817 -25.33 22.96 9.17
N ASP A 818 -24.62 21.87 8.88
CA ASP A 818 -25.11 20.63 8.23
C ASP A 818 -26.55 20.23 8.63
N VAL A 819 -27.55 20.70 7.85
CA VAL A 819 -28.99 20.44 8.06
C VAL A 819 -29.37 19.19 7.26
N SER A 820 -30.11 18.27 7.89
CA SER A 820 -30.55 17.01 7.27
C SER A 820 -32.06 16.80 7.35
N VAL A 821 -32.64 16.14 6.34
CA VAL A 821 -34.11 15.90 6.19
C VAL A 821 -34.73 15.17 7.40
N ALA A 822 -33.93 14.44 8.20
CA ALA A 822 -34.42 13.73 9.39
C ALA A 822 -34.49 14.59 10.67
N LYS A 823 -34.16 15.89 10.62
CA LYS A 823 -33.99 16.75 11.81
C LYS A 823 -34.81 18.05 11.83
N THR A 824 -35.73 18.28 10.90
CA THR A 824 -36.49 19.54 10.85
C THR A 824 -37.92 19.36 11.34
N GLY A 825 -38.07 19.28 12.66
CA GLY A 825 -39.15 19.96 13.36
C GLY A 825 -38.51 21.08 14.18
N LEU A 826 -38.33 22.25 13.57
CA LEU A 826 -37.88 23.48 14.23
C LEU A 826 -38.94 24.55 14.05
#